data_AF-A0AA36I1P9-F1
#
_entry.id   AF-A0AA36I1P9-F1
#
_cell.length_a   1.000
_cell.length_b   1.000
_cell.length_c   1.000
_cell.angle_alpha   90.00
_cell.angle_beta   90.00
_cell.angle_gamma   90.00
#
_symmetry.space_group_name_H-M   'P 1'
#
loop_
_entity.id
_entity.type
_entity.pdbx_description
1 polymer ?
#
loop_
_entity_poly.entity_id
_entity_poly.type
_entity_poly.pdbx_seq_one_letter_code
_entity_poly.pdbx_strand_id
1 'polypeptide(L)'
;MPVQSKICRGAAVLGASAVGLGFVVPQASPSAARAAASTASASPASPAFSPSTGIASCAVAGAVSFAAARRAGARSTRARSSTNARAQRVALFARGGEEDTRVCIPLEELRNTDVDKVGGKSASLGEMISQLSDVGVPVPGGFSTTAFAYKEFLDKGGINDFINNQLSDDTIYTDVNKLMEVGKAIRDKIMDTPFQQDFEAELKEQWSRVSGGDDKFTFAVRSSATAEDLPDASFAGQQETFLNVMGYEDLKQKVHLVFASLFTDRAISYRHDRGFEHEKVQLCATCQKMVRSETGSAGVMFSLDTESGFKDVVFVTAAWGLGETVVGGTVNPDEWYVFKPTLAEGKNSVVSRTMGSKLVKMIYKEGGGSEVVDTSEEEQNKWSASDEEVKALAEMAVKIEKHYGRPMDIEWARDGDDGKLYIVQARPETVASQKKVGVIEEYKMLEKGGEKVAEGRAVGKRIGSGKVNILTSIDQMAEFEKGQVLVADMTDPDWEPIMKKAGAIITNRGGRTCHAAIIARELGIPAIVGCGDATDKVKKGDAVTVSCAEGDTGYIYKGELKFEKNVQDLGDLPEIGLKIMMNVGNPETAFSFGQLPNEGIGLARLEFVINNAIGVHPKALLNYDTLDAETKGLIDERMRGYDGPKDFYIKKIAEGIATLAASVYPKRIIVRLSDFKSNEYKSLIGGEQYEPDEENPMIGFRGCGRYTDPFFEECFAMELEAVKIARGEMGLKNVEIMIPFVRTLDMAKDVNEVLEKNGLKRGEDGLKVQMMAELPSNVFLAEEFLEYFDGFSIGSNDLTQLTLGLDRDSGFGDPHQGCQGQGQVCWHLWSGPF
;
A
#
# COMPACT_ATOMS: atom_id res chain seq x y z
N MET A 1 -65.73 8.14 13.43
CA MET A 1 -66.24 8.42 12.06
C MET A 1 -66.15 9.93 11.81
N PRO A 2 -66.01 10.43 10.57
CA PRO A 2 -64.78 10.29 9.77
C PRO A 2 -64.28 11.63 9.14
N VAL A 3 -63.01 11.65 8.69
CA VAL A 3 -62.49 12.25 7.44
C VAL A 3 -62.70 13.76 7.09
N GLN A 4 -61.58 14.41 6.70
CA GLN A 4 -61.40 15.59 5.79
C GLN A 4 -61.46 17.07 6.27
N SER A 5 -60.26 17.66 6.39
CA SER A 5 -59.72 18.70 5.47
C SER A 5 -59.73 20.22 5.79
N LYS A 6 -58.58 20.84 5.45
CA LYS A 6 -58.34 22.20 4.88
C LYS A 6 -58.38 23.50 5.74
N ILE A 7 -57.20 24.14 5.75
CA ILE A 7 -56.92 25.57 5.37
C ILE A 7 -56.99 26.71 6.44
N CYS A 8 -55.79 27.25 6.70
CA CYS A 8 -55.35 28.65 6.88
C CYS A 8 -55.90 29.65 7.94
N ARG A 9 -54.89 30.32 8.55
CA ARG A 9 -54.80 31.73 9.00
C ARG A 9 -55.59 32.19 10.24
N GLY A 10 -54.85 32.85 11.14
CA GLY A 10 -55.28 34.16 11.67
C GLY A 10 -55.40 34.32 13.18
N ALA A 11 -54.27 34.66 13.82
CA ALA A 11 -54.06 35.70 14.84
C ALA A 11 -55.13 36.09 15.91
N ALA A 12 -54.58 36.61 17.03
CA ALA A 12 -55.19 37.46 18.07
C ALA A 12 -56.05 36.76 19.17
N VAL A 13 -56.16 37.27 20.41
CA VAL A 13 -55.26 37.98 21.37
C VAL A 13 -56.08 38.26 22.67
N LEU A 14 -55.43 38.65 23.78
CA LEU A 14 -55.95 39.03 25.14
C LEU A 14 -56.02 37.87 26.15
N GLY A 15 -55.59 38.03 27.42
CA GLY A 15 -54.87 39.13 28.11
C GLY A 15 -54.41 38.66 29.50
N ALA A 16 -53.18 38.97 29.96
CA ALA A 16 -52.82 40.10 30.83
C ALA A 16 -53.37 39.98 32.28
N SER A 17 -52.63 40.22 33.39
CA SER A 17 -51.44 41.07 33.63
C SER A 17 -50.56 40.52 34.79
N ALA A 18 -49.22 40.65 34.76
CA ALA A 18 -48.34 41.62 35.50
C ALA A 18 -48.32 41.48 37.05
N VAL A 19 -47.22 41.61 37.81
CA VAL A 19 -45.97 42.44 37.78
C VAL A 19 -44.82 41.63 38.46
N GLY A 20 -43.48 41.84 38.33
CA GLY A 20 -42.61 42.77 37.58
C GLY A 20 -41.27 43.08 38.34
N LEU A 21 -40.36 43.86 37.73
CA LEU A 21 -39.00 44.30 38.19
C LEU A 21 -37.90 43.22 38.18
N GLY A 22 -36.68 43.35 37.63
CA GLY A 22 -35.86 44.45 37.06
C GLY A 22 -34.38 44.23 37.51
N PHE A 23 -33.27 44.55 36.82
CA PHE A 23 -33.01 45.31 35.58
C PHE A 23 -31.50 45.23 35.16
N VAL A 24 -31.18 45.50 33.88
CA VAL A 24 -29.91 46.03 33.29
C VAL A 24 -28.63 45.16 33.14
N VAL A 25 -28.08 45.22 31.91
CA VAL A 25 -26.69 44.91 31.48
C VAL A 25 -26.06 46.22 30.96
N PRO A 26 -24.74 46.48 31.09
CA PRO A 26 -23.98 46.85 29.87
C PRO A 26 -22.51 46.37 29.80
N GLN A 27 -21.99 46.33 28.57
CA GLN A 27 -20.57 46.21 28.23
C GLN A 27 -19.77 47.50 28.55
N ALA A 28 -18.44 47.39 28.72
CA ALA A 28 -17.44 48.26 28.05
C ALA A 28 -15.98 47.88 28.42
N SER A 29 -15.06 48.08 27.47
CA SER A 29 -13.63 48.35 27.72
C SER A 29 -13.32 49.79 27.27
N PRO A 30 -12.30 50.49 27.84
CA PRO A 30 -11.07 50.70 27.06
C PRO A 30 -9.75 51.02 27.82
N SER A 31 -8.63 50.81 27.11
CA SER A 31 -7.32 51.52 27.13
C SER A 31 -6.65 52.12 28.40
N ALA A 32 -5.46 51.58 28.72
CA ALA A 32 -4.15 52.26 28.93
C ALA A 32 -3.96 53.51 29.85
N ALA A 33 -3.08 53.38 30.87
CA ALA A 33 -2.02 54.38 31.20
C ALA A 33 -0.99 53.94 32.29
N ARG A 34 0.31 54.10 31.98
CA ARG A 34 1.48 54.52 32.81
C ARG A 34 1.80 53.96 34.23
N ALA A 35 2.90 53.19 34.27
CA ALA A 35 4.22 53.50 34.86
C ALA A 35 4.43 53.88 36.35
N ALA A 36 5.13 53.00 37.09
CA ALA A 36 6.22 53.23 38.08
C ALA A 36 6.73 51.84 38.56
N ALA A 37 7.93 51.57 39.09
CA ALA A 37 9.30 52.09 39.09
C ALA A 37 10.11 51.27 40.15
N SER A 38 11.46 51.27 40.09
CA SER A 38 12.42 50.74 41.11
C SER A 38 12.72 49.20 41.10
N THR A 39 13.91 48.74 40.66
CA THR A 39 15.22 48.48 41.36
C THR A 39 15.36 47.05 41.94
N ALA A 40 16.47 46.30 41.87
CA ALA A 40 17.80 46.52 41.25
C ALA A 40 18.64 45.20 41.14
N SER A 41 19.81 45.29 40.48
CA SER A 41 20.99 44.36 40.53
C SER A 41 20.88 42.97 39.86
N ALA A 42 21.89 42.41 39.18
CA ALA A 42 23.16 42.96 38.68
C ALA A 42 23.75 42.11 37.51
N SER A 43 24.66 42.71 36.73
CA SER A 43 25.58 42.02 35.80
C SER A 43 26.98 42.63 35.94
N PRO A 44 28.05 41.92 35.53
CA PRO A 44 28.80 42.33 34.32
C PRO A 44 29.13 41.11 33.41
N ALA A 45 29.01 41.15 32.08
CA ALA A 45 29.63 42.01 31.05
C ALA A 45 30.98 41.48 30.51
N SER A 46 30.92 40.93 29.28
CA SER A 46 31.73 41.22 28.06
C SER A 46 33.19 41.72 28.18
N PRO A 47 34.13 41.33 27.28
CA PRO A 47 34.09 41.84 25.89
C PRO A 47 34.60 40.88 24.78
N ALA A 48 34.52 41.37 23.53
CA ALA A 48 34.94 40.71 22.29
C ALA A 48 36.36 41.13 21.83
N PHE A 49 36.98 40.33 20.94
CA PHE A 49 37.68 40.70 19.68
C PHE A 49 38.65 39.59 19.20
N SER A 50 38.84 39.48 17.88
CA SER A 50 39.93 38.75 17.19
C SER A 50 41.08 39.74 16.83
N PRO A 51 42.23 39.40 16.16
CA PRO A 51 42.66 38.12 15.55
C PRO A 51 44.18 37.74 15.67
N SER A 52 44.58 36.61 15.03
CA SER A 52 45.87 36.37 14.30
C SER A 52 47.19 35.87 14.96
N THR A 53 47.86 34.93 14.24
CA THR A 53 49.32 34.64 14.07
C THR A 53 50.20 33.89 15.10
N GLY A 54 51.12 33.03 14.57
CA GLY A 54 52.28 32.36 15.21
C GLY A 54 52.11 30.84 15.40
N ILE A 55 52.78 29.86 14.76
CA ILE A 55 54.17 29.57 14.28
C ILE A 55 55.14 29.01 15.36
N ALA A 56 55.81 27.88 15.01
CA ALA A 56 57.01 27.23 15.62
C ALA A 56 56.84 26.39 16.92
N SER A 57 57.61 25.31 17.22
CA SER A 57 58.53 24.44 16.43
C SER A 57 59.00 23.20 17.27
N CYS A 58 59.73 22.25 16.62
CA CYS A 58 60.53 21.10 17.12
C CYS A 58 59.75 19.81 17.54
N ALA A 59 59.90 18.64 16.90
CA ALA A 59 61.07 17.78 16.54
C ALA A 59 61.49 16.81 17.69
N VAL A 60 61.87 15.53 17.51
CA VAL A 60 62.94 14.96 16.64
C VAL A 60 62.79 13.42 16.42
N ALA A 61 63.24 12.93 15.24
CA ALA A 61 63.67 11.55 14.87
C ALA A 61 62.66 10.36 14.92
N GLY A 62 62.83 9.29 14.13
CA GLY A 62 63.98 8.93 13.27
C GLY A 62 63.62 8.09 12.04
N ALA A 63 64.62 7.85 11.17
CA ALA A 63 64.44 7.25 9.84
C ALA A 63 65.20 5.92 9.69
N VAL A 64 64.70 5.05 8.81
CA VAL A 64 65.51 4.04 8.10
C VAL A 64 65.04 3.96 6.64
N SER A 65 65.97 4.09 5.70
CA SER A 65 65.78 3.74 4.30
C SER A 65 66.64 2.53 3.95
N PHE A 66 66.24 1.72 2.98
CA PHE A 66 67.18 0.98 2.14
C PHE A 66 66.71 0.95 0.67
N ALA A 67 67.67 0.86 -0.24
CA ALA A 67 67.55 1.34 -1.61
C ALA A 67 67.45 0.24 -2.68
N ALA A 68 67.15 0.71 -3.89
CA ALA A 68 66.91 -0.03 -5.12
C ALA A 68 67.99 -1.04 -5.57
N ALA A 69 67.56 -1.99 -6.40
CA ALA A 69 68.42 -2.68 -7.35
C ALA A 69 67.80 -2.64 -8.77
N ARG A 70 68.50 -2.03 -9.73
CA ARG A 70 68.21 -2.15 -11.17
C ARG A 70 69.05 -3.29 -11.77
N ARG A 71 68.44 -4.13 -12.61
CA ARG A 71 69.15 -4.81 -13.72
C ARG A 71 68.26 -4.83 -14.96
N ALA A 72 68.85 -4.57 -16.11
CA ALA A 72 68.19 -4.60 -17.42
C ALA A 72 68.61 -5.88 -18.18
N GLY A 73 67.73 -6.42 -19.03
CA GLY A 73 68.06 -7.59 -19.85
C GLY A 73 66.92 -8.13 -20.73
N ALA A 74 66.97 -7.80 -22.02
CA ALA A 74 66.44 -8.57 -23.17
C ALA A 74 64.95 -8.99 -23.28
N ARG A 75 64.22 -8.23 -24.12
CA ARG A 75 63.31 -8.67 -25.22
C ARG A 75 62.57 -10.02 -25.12
N SER A 76 61.24 -9.95 -25.18
CA SER A 76 60.42 -10.78 -26.08
C SER A 76 59.15 -10.01 -26.50
N THR A 77 58.59 -10.31 -27.67
CA THR A 77 57.62 -9.46 -28.39
C THR A 77 56.20 -10.02 -28.42
N ARG A 78 55.21 -9.25 -27.93
CA ARG A 78 53.83 -9.17 -28.49
C ARG A 78 53.00 -8.09 -27.77
N ALA A 79 52.88 -6.91 -28.37
CA ALA A 79 51.93 -5.87 -27.94
C ALA A 79 51.61 -4.91 -29.10
N ARG A 80 50.54 -5.17 -29.85
CA ARG A 80 49.89 -4.24 -30.81
C ARG A 80 48.43 -4.67 -31.03
N SER A 81 47.52 -4.17 -30.18
CA SER A 81 46.07 -4.14 -30.46
C SER A 81 45.24 -3.28 -29.47
N SER A 82 45.77 -2.85 -28.32
CA SER A 82 44.95 -2.22 -27.26
C SER A 82 45.06 -0.69 -27.10
N THR A 83 45.86 0.01 -27.90
CA THR A 83 46.10 1.46 -27.72
C THR A 83 45.18 2.40 -28.51
N ASN A 84 44.44 1.94 -29.53
CA ASN A 84 43.53 2.81 -30.28
C ASN A 84 42.20 3.08 -29.56
N ALA A 85 41.62 2.08 -28.87
CA ALA A 85 40.32 2.21 -28.21
C ALA A 85 40.29 3.24 -27.06
N ARG A 86 41.44 3.52 -26.42
CA ARG A 86 41.54 4.48 -25.33
C ARG A 86 41.83 5.92 -25.80
N ALA A 87 42.35 6.09 -27.02
CA ALA A 87 42.62 7.41 -27.59
C ALA A 87 41.34 8.10 -28.11
N GLN A 88 40.38 7.34 -28.65
CA GLN A 88 39.07 7.89 -29.03
C GLN A 88 38.22 8.32 -27.81
N ARG A 89 38.34 7.64 -26.66
CA ARG A 89 37.57 7.96 -25.44
C ARG A 89 37.91 9.30 -24.76
N VAL A 90 38.98 10.00 -25.16
CA VAL A 90 39.37 11.30 -24.57
C VAL A 90 39.03 12.49 -25.46
N ALA A 91 38.64 12.25 -26.73
CA ALA A 91 38.27 13.31 -27.66
C ALA A 91 36.80 13.80 -27.53
N LEU A 92 35.96 13.09 -26.76
CA LEU A 92 34.51 13.34 -26.71
C LEU A 92 34.07 14.35 -25.62
N PHE A 93 34.94 14.71 -24.67
CA PHE A 93 34.60 15.55 -23.51
C PHE A 93 34.96 17.04 -23.67
N ALA A 94 35.05 17.53 -24.91
CA ALA A 94 35.44 18.91 -25.22
C ALA A 94 34.62 19.54 -26.35
N ARG A 95 33.29 19.35 -26.33
CA ARG A 95 32.33 20.17 -27.09
C ARG A 95 31.12 20.48 -26.23
N GLY A 96 30.86 21.76 -25.99
CA GLY A 96 29.57 22.22 -25.51
C GLY A 96 28.73 22.66 -26.69
N GLY A 97 27.44 22.28 -26.70
CA GLY A 97 26.44 22.86 -27.60
C GLY A 97 26.35 22.29 -29.02
N GLU A 98 26.61 20.99 -29.24
CA GLU A 98 26.06 20.28 -30.40
C GLU A 98 24.79 19.54 -29.96
N GLU A 99 23.69 19.68 -30.70
CA GLU A 99 22.46 18.89 -30.50
C GLU A 99 22.79 17.40 -30.70
N ASP A 100 22.26 16.53 -29.84
CA ASP A 100 22.47 15.07 -29.93
C ASP A 100 21.56 14.50 -31.04
N THR A 101 22.04 14.54 -32.28
CA THR A 101 21.30 14.12 -33.49
C THR A 101 21.18 12.60 -33.65
N ARG A 102 21.45 11.81 -32.61
CA ARG A 102 21.27 10.35 -32.66
C ARG A 102 19.78 10.03 -32.67
N VAL A 103 19.36 9.12 -33.54
CA VAL A 103 17.95 8.77 -33.72
C VAL A 103 17.50 7.58 -32.87
N CYS A 104 18.44 6.73 -32.46
CA CYS A 104 18.28 5.72 -31.41
C CYS A 104 19.47 5.77 -30.44
N ILE A 105 19.26 5.40 -29.18
CA ILE A 105 20.30 5.35 -28.13
C ILE A 105 20.15 4.04 -27.32
N PRO A 106 21.23 3.28 -27.07
CA PRO A 106 21.22 2.13 -26.15
C PRO A 106 20.79 2.53 -24.74
N LEU A 107 19.96 1.73 -24.06
CA LEU A 107 19.46 2.11 -22.72
C LEU A 107 20.60 2.26 -21.69
N GLU A 108 21.65 1.47 -21.82
CA GLU A 108 22.86 1.52 -20.98
C GLU A 108 23.65 2.84 -21.06
N GLU A 109 23.42 3.66 -22.09
CA GLU A 109 24.05 4.98 -22.24
C GLU A 109 23.26 6.12 -21.58
N LEU A 110 21.97 5.92 -21.28
CA LEU A 110 21.06 6.97 -20.79
C LEU A 110 21.20 7.22 -19.29
N ARG A 111 20.69 8.37 -18.83
CA ARG A 111 20.56 8.76 -17.41
C ARG A 111 19.23 9.46 -17.16
N ASN A 112 18.89 9.65 -15.88
CA ASN A 112 17.78 10.52 -15.45
C ASN A 112 17.89 11.98 -15.97
N THR A 113 19.06 12.41 -16.47
CA THR A 113 19.26 13.73 -17.08
C THR A 113 18.87 13.81 -18.56
N ASP A 114 18.54 12.69 -19.20
CA ASP A 114 18.23 12.62 -20.64
C ASP A 114 16.71 12.64 -20.95
N VAL A 115 15.85 13.01 -19.99
CA VAL A 115 14.38 13.04 -20.15
C VAL A 115 13.93 13.82 -21.40
N ASP A 116 14.54 14.98 -21.67
CA ASP A 116 14.23 15.79 -22.86
C ASP A 116 14.57 15.08 -24.20
N LYS A 117 15.45 14.06 -24.17
CA LYS A 117 15.91 13.33 -25.37
C LYS A 117 15.13 12.06 -25.65
N VAL A 118 14.66 11.37 -24.61
CA VAL A 118 14.10 9.99 -24.70
C VAL A 118 12.81 9.78 -23.90
N GLY A 119 12.32 10.81 -23.20
CA GLY A 119 11.20 10.73 -22.28
C GLY A 119 11.53 10.06 -20.94
N GLY A 120 10.61 10.23 -19.99
CA GLY A 120 10.81 9.84 -18.58
C GLY A 120 11.12 8.35 -18.38
N LYS A 121 10.33 7.47 -18.99
CA LYS A 121 10.50 6.01 -18.84
C LYS A 121 11.87 5.53 -19.33
N SER A 122 12.31 5.97 -20.51
CA SER A 122 13.62 5.60 -21.06
C SER A 122 14.78 6.13 -20.21
N ALA A 123 14.68 7.36 -19.72
CA ALA A 123 15.68 7.97 -18.85
C ALA A 123 15.82 7.20 -17.52
N SER A 124 14.68 6.86 -16.88
CA SER A 124 14.67 6.06 -15.64
C SER A 124 15.20 4.64 -15.85
N LEU A 125 14.82 3.97 -16.96
CA LEU A 125 15.37 2.65 -17.31
C LEU A 125 16.89 2.68 -17.47
N GLY A 126 17.43 3.70 -18.17
CA GLY A 126 18.87 3.86 -18.34
C GLY A 126 19.62 4.22 -17.07
N GLU A 127 19.01 5.02 -16.19
CA GLU A 127 19.52 5.25 -14.84
C GLU A 127 19.67 3.92 -14.08
N MET A 128 18.62 3.10 -14.03
CA MET A 128 18.68 1.82 -13.33
C MET A 128 19.70 0.85 -13.97
N ILE A 129 19.72 0.72 -15.30
CA ILE A 129 20.69 -0.15 -15.99
C ILE A 129 22.12 0.30 -15.68
N SER A 130 22.39 1.61 -15.71
CA SER A 130 23.75 2.14 -15.59
C SER A 130 24.24 2.34 -14.16
N GLN A 131 23.35 2.50 -13.18
CA GLN A 131 23.70 2.74 -11.76
C GLN A 131 23.36 1.57 -10.84
N LEU A 132 22.35 0.75 -11.15
CA LEU A 132 21.81 -0.26 -10.24
C LEU A 132 22.16 -1.72 -10.60
N SER A 133 22.54 -2.00 -11.85
CA SER A 133 22.99 -3.36 -12.26
C SER A 133 24.12 -3.89 -11.38
N ASP A 134 25.14 -3.06 -11.09
CA ASP A 134 26.32 -3.44 -10.29
C ASP A 134 26.01 -3.66 -8.79
N VAL A 135 24.85 -3.20 -8.30
CA VAL A 135 24.37 -3.44 -6.91
C VAL A 135 23.28 -4.52 -6.84
N GLY A 136 23.10 -5.27 -7.92
CA GLY A 136 22.21 -6.43 -7.98
C GLY A 136 20.74 -6.09 -8.20
N VAL A 137 20.46 -5.07 -9.01
CA VAL A 137 19.12 -4.79 -9.55
C VAL A 137 19.16 -5.10 -11.07
N PRO A 138 18.80 -6.31 -11.50
CA PRO A 138 18.81 -6.67 -12.92
C PRO A 138 17.66 -5.99 -13.67
N VAL A 139 17.99 -5.24 -14.72
CA VAL A 139 17.03 -4.58 -15.62
C VAL A 139 17.24 -5.10 -17.05
N PRO A 140 16.20 -5.47 -17.80
CA PRO A 140 16.34 -5.90 -19.18
C PRO A 140 16.86 -4.75 -20.07
N GLY A 141 17.92 -5.01 -20.82
CA GLY A 141 18.51 -4.06 -21.76
C GLY A 141 17.66 -3.81 -23.01
N GLY A 142 18.10 -2.89 -23.86
CA GLY A 142 17.36 -2.48 -25.05
C GLY A 142 17.95 -1.23 -25.71
N PHE A 143 17.08 -0.48 -26.39
CA PHE A 143 17.36 0.87 -26.89
C PHE A 143 16.08 1.71 -26.84
N SER A 144 16.22 3.02 -27.00
CA SER A 144 15.09 3.95 -27.20
C SER A 144 15.30 4.76 -28.47
N THR A 145 14.23 5.06 -29.21
CA THR A 145 14.26 6.15 -30.20
C THR A 145 14.41 7.49 -29.48
N THR A 146 14.83 8.54 -30.18
CA THR A 146 14.93 9.88 -29.59
C THR A 146 13.79 10.81 -29.99
N ALA A 147 13.59 11.85 -29.18
CA ALA A 147 12.67 12.95 -29.47
C ALA A 147 13.10 13.74 -30.72
N PHE A 148 14.41 13.75 -31.01
CA PHE A 148 14.97 14.23 -32.28
C PHE A 148 14.48 13.38 -33.47
N ALA A 149 14.50 12.05 -33.37
CA ALA A 149 13.98 11.16 -34.42
C ALA A 149 12.48 11.38 -34.66
N TYR A 150 11.70 11.55 -33.58
CA TYR A 150 10.27 11.85 -33.66
C TYR A 150 10.01 13.18 -34.40
N LYS A 151 10.74 14.24 -34.03
CA LYS A 151 10.64 15.55 -34.66
C LYS A 151 11.02 15.50 -36.15
N GLU A 152 12.17 14.91 -36.47
CA GLU A 152 12.64 14.74 -37.85
C GLU A 152 11.65 13.95 -38.71
N PHE A 153 11.00 12.94 -38.12
CA PHE A 153 9.95 12.18 -38.78
C PHE A 153 8.74 13.05 -39.16
N LEU A 154 8.22 13.84 -38.20
CA LEU A 154 7.08 14.74 -38.44
C LEU A 154 7.41 15.89 -39.40
N ASP A 155 8.60 16.51 -39.26
CA ASP A 155 9.07 17.63 -40.08
C ASP A 155 9.32 17.18 -41.53
N LYS A 156 10.15 16.16 -41.75
CA LYS A 156 10.47 15.67 -43.11
C LYS A 156 9.30 14.92 -43.77
N GLY A 157 8.37 14.40 -42.98
CA GLY A 157 7.13 13.80 -43.47
C GLY A 157 6.04 14.81 -43.87
N GLY A 158 6.23 16.10 -43.58
CA GLY A 158 5.20 17.14 -43.79
C GLY A 158 3.95 16.90 -42.93
N ILE A 159 4.12 16.28 -41.76
CA ILE A 159 3.01 15.87 -40.88
C ILE A 159 2.66 17.01 -39.91
N ASN A 160 3.65 17.78 -39.44
CA ASN A 160 3.43 18.89 -38.48
C ASN A 160 2.42 19.92 -38.99
N ASP A 161 2.55 20.39 -40.24
CA ASP A 161 1.58 21.32 -40.84
C ASP A 161 0.16 20.70 -40.90
N PHE A 162 0.03 19.40 -41.14
CA PHE A 162 -1.27 18.72 -41.15
C PHE A 162 -1.87 18.63 -39.74
N ILE A 163 -1.09 18.19 -38.75
CA ILE A 163 -1.49 18.12 -37.34
C ILE A 163 -1.98 19.48 -36.85
N ASN A 164 -1.19 20.53 -37.07
CA ASN A 164 -1.50 21.87 -36.61
C ASN A 164 -2.78 22.43 -37.24
N ASN A 165 -3.00 22.19 -38.54
CA ASN A 165 -4.26 22.59 -39.18
C ASN A 165 -5.47 21.82 -38.60
N GLN A 166 -5.36 20.52 -38.36
CA GLN A 166 -6.44 19.71 -37.79
C GLN A 166 -6.77 20.08 -36.33
N LEU A 167 -5.76 20.42 -35.53
CA LEU A 167 -5.91 20.79 -34.12
C LEU A 167 -6.21 22.29 -33.89
N SER A 168 -6.24 23.11 -34.96
CA SER A 168 -6.53 24.55 -34.89
C SER A 168 -8.00 24.91 -34.69
N ASP A 169 -8.91 23.93 -34.76
CA ASP A 169 -10.35 24.13 -34.61
C ASP A 169 -10.78 23.82 -33.17
N ASP A 170 -10.87 24.85 -32.32
CA ASP A 170 -11.23 24.73 -30.90
C ASP A 170 -12.52 23.92 -30.63
N THR A 171 -13.41 23.76 -31.62
CA THR A 171 -14.64 22.97 -31.42
C THR A 171 -14.38 21.49 -31.18
N ILE A 172 -13.21 20.95 -31.59
CA ILE A 172 -12.84 19.54 -31.36
C ILE A 172 -12.78 19.20 -29.87
N TYR A 173 -12.41 20.14 -29.00
CA TYR A 173 -12.34 19.92 -27.55
C TYR A 173 -13.72 19.91 -26.87
N THR A 174 -14.79 20.19 -27.64
CA THR A 174 -16.18 20.21 -27.15
C THR A 174 -17.11 19.23 -27.86
N ASP A 175 -16.69 18.66 -29.00
CA ASP A 175 -17.44 17.65 -29.76
C ASP A 175 -16.62 16.36 -29.90
N VAL A 176 -17.05 15.33 -29.15
CA VAL A 176 -16.39 14.02 -29.09
C VAL A 176 -16.30 13.34 -30.47
N ASN A 177 -17.34 13.45 -31.31
CA ASN A 177 -17.32 12.82 -32.62
C ASN A 177 -16.24 13.46 -33.51
N LYS A 178 -16.16 14.80 -33.46
CA LYS A 178 -15.18 15.57 -34.22
C LYS A 178 -13.75 15.32 -33.73
N LEU A 179 -13.56 15.18 -32.41
CA LEU A 179 -12.28 14.77 -31.82
C LEU A 179 -11.83 13.40 -32.35
N MET A 180 -12.73 12.41 -32.40
CA MET A 180 -12.44 11.07 -32.92
C MET A 180 -12.11 11.08 -34.42
N GLU A 181 -12.83 11.87 -35.23
CA GLU A 181 -12.51 12.04 -36.65
C GLU A 181 -11.13 12.67 -36.86
N VAL A 182 -10.81 13.75 -36.13
CA VAL A 182 -9.53 14.47 -36.22
C VAL A 182 -8.37 13.62 -35.70
N GLY A 183 -8.50 13.03 -34.52
CA GLY A 183 -7.48 12.17 -33.93
C GLY A 183 -7.20 10.97 -34.82
N LYS A 184 -8.23 10.32 -35.37
CA LYS A 184 -8.06 9.24 -36.35
C LYS A 184 -7.34 9.74 -37.61
N ALA A 185 -7.75 10.87 -38.20
CA ALA A 185 -7.11 11.40 -39.40
C ALA A 185 -5.62 11.71 -39.20
N ILE A 186 -5.23 12.17 -38.01
CA ILE A 186 -3.82 12.37 -37.63
C ILE A 186 -3.09 11.02 -37.50
N ARG A 187 -3.68 10.04 -36.79
CA ARG A 187 -3.09 8.70 -36.62
C ARG A 187 -2.90 7.99 -37.96
N ASP A 188 -3.90 8.00 -38.83
CA ASP A 188 -3.84 7.43 -40.19
C ASP A 188 -2.73 8.13 -41.02
N LYS A 189 -2.67 9.48 -40.99
CA LYS A 189 -1.62 10.26 -41.69
C LYS A 189 -0.21 9.97 -41.18
N ILE A 190 -0.04 9.71 -39.89
CA ILE A 190 1.23 9.24 -39.33
C ILE A 190 1.57 7.87 -39.93
N MET A 191 0.69 6.88 -39.76
CA MET A 191 0.93 5.50 -40.21
C MET A 191 1.19 5.36 -41.73
N ASP A 192 0.55 6.19 -42.55
CA ASP A 192 0.77 6.27 -44.00
C ASP A 192 2.12 6.89 -44.41
N THR A 193 2.80 7.59 -43.50
CA THR A 193 4.07 8.27 -43.80
C THR A 193 5.26 7.36 -43.47
N PRO A 194 6.06 6.93 -44.45
CA PRO A 194 7.16 6.00 -44.20
C PRO A 194 8.31 6.65 -43.41
N PHE A 195 9.00 5.85 -42.60
CA PHE A 195 10.24 6.26 -41.95
C PHE A 195 11.33 6.63 -42.96
N GLN A 196 12.17 7.60 -42.58
CA GLN A 196 13.34 8.00 -43.37
C GLN A 196 14.39 6.87 -43.37
N GLN A 197 15.08 6.69 -44.49
CA GLN A 197 16.04 5.57 -44.67
C GLN A 197 17.15 5.54 -43.60
N ASP A 198 17.65 6.71 -43.18
CA ASP A 198 18.69 6.81 -42.15
C ASP A 198 18.17 6.35 -40.77
N PHE A 199 16.90 6.65 -40.44
CA PHE A 199 16.26 6.19 -39.21
C PHE A 199 15.96 4.69 -39.26
N GLU A 200 15.45 4.19 -40.39
CA GLU A 200 15.20 2.76 -40.59
C GLU A 200 16.49 1.93 -40.51
N ALA A 201 17.61 2.45 -41.03
CA ALA A 201 18.91 1.80 -40.93
C ALA A 201 19.42 1.70 -39.48
N GLU A 202 19.43 2.81 -38.73
CA GLU A 202 19.85 2.82 -37.32
C GLU A 202 18.93 1.94 -36.45
N LEU A 203 17.60 2.01 -36.66
CA LEU A 203 16.62 1.17 -35.96
C LEU A 203 16.91 -0.33 -36.19
N LYS A 204 17.31 -0.70 -37.41
CA LYS A 204 17.70 -2.07 -37.75
C LYS A 204 19.03 -2.49 -37.15
N GLU A 205 20.00 -1.58 -37.05
CA GLU A 205 21.27 -1.83 -36.37
C GLU A 205 21.04 -2.08 -34.87
N GLN A 206 20.24 -1.24 -34.20
CA GLN A 206 19.91 -1.39 -32.78
C GLN A 206 19.07 -2.65 -32.50
N TRP A 207 18.09 -2.98 -33.36
CA TRP A 207 17.39 -4.27 -33.31
C TRP A 207 18.38 -5.43 -33.38
N SER A 208 19.25 -5.44 -34.41
CA SER A 208 20.25 -6.51 -34.64
C SER A 208 21.23 -6.65 -33.47
N ARG A 209 21.61 -5.53 -32.84
CA ARG A 209 22.51 -5.47 -31.68
C ARG A 209 21.89 -6.16 -30.46
N VAL A 210 20.60 -5.95 -30.20
CA VAL A 210 19.92 -6.47 -29.01
C VAL A 210 19.37 -7.89 -29.23
N SER A 211 18.85 -8.19 -30.41
CA SER A 211 18.36 -9.54 -30.76
C SER A 211 19.45 -10.53 -31.14
N GLY A 212 20.67 -10.04 -31.44
CA GLY A 212 21.71 -10.83 -32.10
C GLY A 212 21.37 -11.22 -33.55
N GLY A 213 20.30 -10.64 -34.13
CA GLY A 213 19.71 -11.06 -35.41
C GLY A 213 18.78 -12.26 -35.32
N ASP A 214 18.34 -12.68 -34.12
CA ASP A 214 17.35 -13.74 -33.95
C ASP A 214 15.91 -13.18 -34.05
N ASP A 215 15.16 -13.60 -35.06
CA ASP A 215 13.74 -13.24 -35.25
C ASP A 215 12.81 -13.82 -34.15
N LYS A 216 13.29 -14.78 -33.35
CA LYS A 216 12.58 -15.28 -32.17
C LYS A 216 12.79 -14.43 -30.93
N PHE A 217 13.73 -13.49 -30.94
CA PHE A 217 13.91 -12.55 -29.84
C PHE A 217 12.73 -11.57 -29.81
N THR A 218 12.14 -11.38 -28.63
CA THR A 218 10.91 -10.59 -28.49
C THR A 218 11.12 -9.33 -27.66
N PHE A 219 10.50 -8.23 -28.10
CA PHE A 219 10.61 -6.92 -27.48
C PHE A 219 9.29 -6.48 -26.83
N ALA A 220 9.40 -5.70 -25.75
CA ALA A 220 8.39 -4.75 -25.34
C ALA A 220 8.67 -3.42 -26.07
N VAL A 221 7.71 -2.90 -26.82
CA VAL A 221 7.79 -1.57 -27.43
C VAL A 221 6.84 -0.66 -26.67
N ARG A 222 7.43 0.18 -25.81
CA ARG A 222 6.74 1.05 -24.85
C ARG A 222 6.86 2.51 -25.26
N SER A 223 5.81 3.27 -24.98
CA SER A 223 5.76 4.72 -25.12
C SER A 223 6.52 5.42 -23.98
N SER A 224 7.29 6.47 -24.29
CA SER A 224 8.08 7.26 -23.33
C SER A 224 8.06 8.73 -23.73
N ALA A 225 7.23 9.55 -23.07
CA ALA A 225 7.03 10.95 -23.46
C ALA A 225 7.93 11.93 -22.69
N THR A 226 8.30 13.05 -23.33
CA THR A 226 9.14 14.10 -22.70
C THR A 226 8.43 14.88 -21.59
N ALA A 227 7.09 14.89 -21.58
CA ALA A 227 6.27 15.57 -20.57
C ALA A 227 5.76 14.64 -19.44
N GLU A 228 6.16 13.36 -19.42
CA GLU A 228 5.54 12.33 -18.59
C GLU A 228 5.83 12.46 -17.07
N ASP A 229 6.93 13.11 -16.69
CA ASP A 229 7.39 13.22 -15.29
C ASP A 229 7.00 14.53 -14.59
N LEU A 230 6.07 15.32 -15.15
CA LEU A 230 5.62 16.55 -14.50
C LEU A 230 4.82 16.23 -13.21
N PRO A 231 5.07 16.90 -12.07
CA PRO A 231 4.52 16.50 -10.75
C PRO A 231 3.00 16.38 -10.68
N ASP A 232 2.27 17.12 -11.53
CA ASP A 232 0.82 17.16 -11.58
C ASP A 232 0.22 16.32 -12.74
N ALA A 233 1.03 15.64 -13.56
CA ALA A 233 0.60 15.03 -14.82
C ALA A 233 1.02 13.56 -14.99
N SER A 234 0.28 12.66 -14.35
CA SER A 234 0.37 11.22 -14.58
C SER A 234 -0.24 10.84 -15.95
N PHE A 235 0.59 10.63 -16.99
CA PHE A 235 0.16 10.08 -18.29
C PHE A 235 -0.10 8.55 -18.23
N ALA A 236 -0.41 8.02 -17.05
CA ALA A 236 -0.56 6.59 -16.82
C ALA A 236 -1.69 5.99 -17.69
N GLY A 237 -1.35 4.96 -18.46
CA GLY A 237 -2.27 4.29 -19.38
C GLY A 237 -2.82 5.18 -20.51
N GLN A 238 -2.17 6.30 -20.87
CA GLN A 238 -2.60 7.15 -22.00
C GLN A 238 -2.01 6.75 -23.36
N GLN A 239 -0.97 5.92 -23.37
CA GLN A 239 -0.12 5.68 -24.54
C GLN A 239 0.12 4.18 -24.72
N GLU A 240 0.26 3.75 -25.97
CA GLU A 240 0.33 2.34 -26.35
C GLU A 240 1.57 1.64 -25.78
N THR A 241 1.42 0.36 -25.45
CA THR A 241 2.51 -0.56 -25.12
C THR A 241 2.24 -1.89 -25.82
N PHE A 242 3.22 -2.35 -26.61
CA PHE A 242 3.13 -3.62 -27.35
C PHE A 242 4.09 -4.63 -26.73
N LEU A 243 3.55 -5.79 -26.35
CA LEU A 243 4.30 -6.91 -25.77
C LEU A 243 4.49 -8.02 -26.80
N ASN A 244 5.53 -8.86 -26.62
CA ASN A 244 5.84 -9.98 -27.50
C ASN A 244 5.96 -9.58 -29.00
N VAL A 245 6.72 -8.51 -29.25
CA VAL A 245 6.96 -7.97 -30.60
C VAL A 245 8.09 -8.75 -31.26
N MET A 246 7.85 -9.36 -32.43
CA MET A 246 8.72 -10.40 -33.01
C MET A 246 9.35 -10.00 -34.36
N GLY A 247 10.68 -10.08 -34.44
CA GLY A 247 11.42 -9.73 -35.65
C GLY A 247 11.41 -8.23 -35.98
N TYR A 248 12.13 -7.86 -37.04
CA TYR A 248 12.38 -6.44 -37.36
C TYR A 248 11.14 -5.69 -37.88
N GLU A 249 10.34 -6.30 -38.75
CA GLU A 249 9.22 -5.61 -39.41
C GLU A 249 8.05 -5.31 -38.44
N ASP A 250 7.76 -6.23 -37.50
CA ASP A 250 6.78 -5.98 -36.43
C ASP A 250 7.28 -4.90 -35.47
N LEU A 251 8.57 -4.92 -35.07
CA LEU A 251 9.16 -3.86 -34.26
C LEU A 251 9.06 -2.49 -34.94
N LYS A 252 9.37 -2.40 -36.23
CA LYS A 252 9.19 -1.17 -37.02
C LYS A 252 7.72 -0.71 -37.01
N GLN A 253 6.78 -1.63 -37.20
CA GLN A 253 5.34 -1.32 -37.14
C GLN A 253 4.90 -0.85 -35.75
N LYS A 254 5.39 -1.46 -34.66
CA LYS A 254 5.04 -1.07 -33.28
C LYS A 254 5.64 0.28 -32.89
N VAL A 255 6.87 0.59 -33.29
CA VAL A 255 7.46 1.92 -33.12
C VAL A 255 6.60 2.97 -33.82
N HIS A 256 6.08 2.65 -35.01
CA HIS A 256 5.19 3.53 -35.76
C HIS A 256 3.84 3.75 -35.06
N LEU A 257 3.24 2.69 -34.53
CA LEU A 257 2.02 2.77 -33.72
C LEU A 257 2.24 3.57 -32.42
N VAL A 258 3.40 3.42 -31.76
CA VAL A 258 3.76 4.28 -30.62
C VAL A 258 3.83 5.74 -31.07
N PHE A 259 4.47 6.08 -32.18
CA PHE A 259 4.53 7.46 -32.69
C PHE A 259 3.13 8.05 -32.97
N ALA A 260 2.21 7.23 -33.49
CA ALA A 260 0.80 7.61 -33.68
C ALA A 260 0.03 7.74 -32.34
N SER A 261 0.39 6.97 -31.32
CA SER A 261 -0.31 6.97 -30.02
C SER A 261 -0.23 8.29 -29.25
N LEU A 262 0.71 9.19 -29.60
CA LEU A 262 0.68 10.57 -29.07
C LEU A 262 -0.62 11.29 -29.44
N PHE A 263 -1.27 10.92 -30.54
CA PHE A 263 -2.51 11.52 -31.05
C PHE A 263 -3.70 10.58 -30.88
N THR A 264 -3.75 9.77 -29.82
CA THR A 264 -5.02 9.20 -29.34
C THR A 264 -5.96 10.32 -28.91
N ASP A 265 -7.27 10.05 -28.99
CA ASP A 265 -8.31 11.04 -28.73
C ASP A 265 -8.22 11.55 -27.27
N ARG A 266 -7.92 10.64 -26.33
CA ARG A 266 -7.59 10.96 -24.93
C ARG A 266 -6.33 11.82 -24.77
N ALA A 267 -5.22 11.49 -25.45
CA ALA A 267 -3.98 12.25 -25.31
C ALA A 267 -4.08 13.68 -25.89
N ILE A 268 -4.89 13.89 -26.93
CA ILE A 268 -5.22 15.22 -27.46
C ILE A 268 -6.01 16.02 -26.41
N SER A 269 -7.13 15.45 -25.92
CA SER A 269 -8.00 16.10 -24.92
C SER A 269 -7.25 16.44 -23.63
N TYR A 270 -6.49 15.49 -23.07
CA TYR A 270 -5.73 15.68 -21.83
C TYR A 270 -4.71 16.83 -21.93
N ARG A 271 -4.00 16.95 -23.06
CA ARG A 271 -3.04 18.04 -23.25
C ARG A 271 -3.73 19.39 -23.30
N HIS A 272 -4.87 19.49 -23.99
CA HIS A 272 -5.66 20.73 -24.04
C HIS A 272 -6.15 21.13 -22.64
N ASP A 273 -6.75 20.20 -21.89
CA ASP A 273 -7.28 20.44 -20.54
C ASP A 273 -6.19 20.86 -19.52
N ARG A 274 -4.95 20.43 -19.74
CA ARG A 274 -3.77 20.84 -18.95
C ARG A 274 -3.05 22.08 -19.49
N GLY A 275 -3.48 22.63 -20.63
CA GLY A 275 -2.84 23.79 -21.26
C GLY A 275 -1.46 23.49 -21.89
N PHE A 276 -1.18 22.23 -22.24
CA PHE A 276 0.05 21.85 -22.93
C PHE A 276 -0.08 22.09 -24.44
N GLU A 277 0.82 22.92 -24.99
CA GLU A 277 0.97 23.10 -26.44
C GLU A 277 1.31 21.76 -27.11
N HIS A 278 0.49 21.32 -28.07
CA HIS A 278 0.65 20.03 -28.74
C HIS A 278 2.00 19.88 -29.46
N GLU A 279 2.54 20.97 -30.01
CA GLU A 279 3.84 21.00 -30.71
C GLU A 279 5.05 20.70 -29.79
N LYS A 280 4.91 20.90 -28.47
CA LYS A 280 6.02 20.78 -27.51
C LYS A 280 6.16 19.39 -26.90
N VAL A 281 5.15 18.53 -27.01
CA VAL A 281 5.21 17.17 -26.47
C VAL A 281 5.78 16.23 -27.53
N GLN A 282 6.85 15.52 -27.19
CA GLN A 282 7.52 14.58 -28.07
C GLN A 282 7.45 13.18 -27.48
N LEU A 283 7.36 12.17 -28.35
CA LEU A 283 7.19 10.78 -27.94
C LEU A 283 8.32 9.90 -28.47
N CYS A 284 8.88 9.09 -27.57
CA CYS A 284 9.91 8.12 -27.87
C CYS A 284 9.34 6.70 -27.73
N ALA A 285 9.89 5.76 -28.50
CA ALA A 285 9.60 4.34 -28.40
C ALA A 285 10.78 3.61 -27.74
N THR A 286 10.56 3.12 -26.53
CA THR A 286 11.48 2.27 -25.79
C THR A 286 11.33 0.83 -26.27
N CYS A 287 12.35 0.29 -26.93
CA CYS A 287 12.43 -1.11 -27.37
C CYS A 287 13.26 -1.91 -26.37
N GLN A 288 12.59 -2.52 -25.39
CA GLN A 288 13.22 -3.28 -24.31
C GLN A 288 13.11 -4.79 -24.56
N LYS A 289 14.12 -5.58 -24.15
CA LYS A 289 14.02 -7.05 -24.14
C LYS A 289 12.83 -7.49 -23.29
N MET A 290 12.00 -8.40 -23.81
CA MET A 290 10.99 -9.09 -22.98
C MET A 290 11.62 -10.02 -21.94
N VAL A 291 11.06 -9.99 -20.74
CA VAL A 291 11.22 -11.05 -19.73
C VAL A 291 10.16 -12.10 -19.98
N ARG A 292 10.51 -13.38 -19.96
CA ARG A 292 9.60 -14.50 -20.28
C ARG A 292 8.68 -14.84 -19.10
N SER A 293 7.93 -13.86 -18.58
CA SER A 293 7.04 -14.10 -17.45
C SER A 293 5.70 -14.72 -17.83
N GLU A 294 5.42 -14.98 -19.12
CA GLU A 294 4.22 -15.70 -19.54
C GLU A 294 4.16 -17.15 -19.02
N THR A 295 5.35 -17.76 -18.82
CA THR A 295 5.55 -19.06 -18.15
C THR A 295 5.98 -18.90 -16.69
N GLY A 296 6.07 -17.66 -16.21
CA GLY A 296 6.48 -17.29 -14.85
C GLY A 296 5.42 -16.42 -14.17
N SER A 297 5.88 -15.38 -13.48
CA SER A 297 5.01 -14.45 -12.75
C SER A 297 5.55 -13.03 -12.81
N ALA A 298 4.70 -12.04 -12.58
CA ALA A 298 5.05 -10.64 -12.58
C ALA A 298 4.11 -9.85 -11.67
N GLY A 299 4.47 -8.60 -11.38
CA GLY A 299 3.64 -7.72 -10.58
C GLY A 299 4.28 -6.38 -10.27
N VAL A 300 3.83 -5.77 -9.18
CA VAL A 300 4.20 -4.40 -8.80
C VAL A 300 4.69 -4.40 -7.36
N MET A 301 5.61 -3.49 -7.03
CA MET A 301 6.05 -3.21 -5.67
C MET A 301 5.96 -1.72 -5.38
N PHE A 302 5.61 -1.40 -4.14
CA PHE A 302 5.70 -0.06 -3.61
C PHE A 302 6.63 -0.07 -2.40
N SER A 303 7.57 0.87 -2.33
CA SER A 303 8.48 0.97 -1.18
C SER A 303 7.82 1.64 0.05
N LEU A 304 6.48 1.61 0.14
CA LEU A 304 5.68 1.97 1.30
C LEU A 304 4.33 1.24 1.24
N ASP A 305 3.56 1.25 2.33
CA ASP A 305 2.14 0.92 2.26
C ASP A 305 1.38 2.06 1.56
N THR A 306 0.80 1.75 0.39
CA THR A 306 0.03 2.70 -0.41
C THR A 306 -1.26 3.18 0.24
N GLU A 307 -1.84 2.42 1.19
CA GLU A 307 -3.08 2.80 1.87
C GLU A 307 -2.83 3.81 3.00
N SER A 308 -1.93 3.50 3.93
CA SER A 308 -1.63 4.36 5.08
C SER A 308 -0.47 5.34 4.87
N GLY A 309 0.41 5.11 3.89
CA GLY A 309 1.67 5.84 3.73
C GLY A 309 2.81 5.38 4.65
N PHE A 310 2.65 4.27 5.38
CA PHE A 310 3.66 3.74 6.28
C PHE A 310 4.93 3.32 5.53
N LYS A 311 6.07 3.92 5.89
CA LYS A 311 7.30 3.90 5.09
C LYS A 311 8.25 2.74 5.38
N ASP A 312 8.04 2.01 6.49
CA ASP A 312 8.96 0.97 6.94
C ASP A 312 8.60 -0.44 6.40
N VAL A 313 7.71 -0.51 5.41
CA VAL A 313 7.37 -1.74 4.66
C VAL A 313 7.60 -1.57 3.17
N VAL A 314 7.84 -2.69 2.48
CA VAL A 314 7.63 -2.82 1.03
C VAL A 314 6.35 -3.63 0.84
N PHE A 315 5.42 -3.09 0.04
CA PHE A 315 4.23 -3.82 -0.42
C PHE A 315 4.54 -4.47 -1.76
N VAL A 316 4.37 -5.79 -1.87
CA VAL A 316 4.67 -6.59 -3.07
C VAL A 316 3.38 -7.25 -3.56
N THR A 317 3.10 -7.16 -4.85
CA THR A 317 2.01 -7.90 -5.51
C THR A 317 2.54 -8.82 -6.61
N ALA A 318 1.87 -9.95 -6.83
CA ALA A 318 2.23 -10.91 -7.87
C ALA A 318 1.00 -11.60 -8.50
N ALA A 319 1.10 -11.92 -9.78
CA ALA A 319 0.21 -12.87 -10.46
C ALA A 319 1.00 -13.67 -11.51
N TRP A 320 0.39 -14.74 -12.03
CA TRP A 320 0.97 -15.54 -13.13
C TRP A 320 0.89 -14.77 -14.46
N GLY A 321 1.87 -14.99 -15.33
CA GLY A 321 1.89 -14.40 -16.67
C GLY A 321 2.59 -13.03 -16.78
N LEU A 322 2.27 -12.29 -17.84
CA LEU A 322 2.77 -10.93 -18.06
C LEU A 322 2.12 -9.93 -17.09
N GLY A 323 2.93 -9.02 -16.54
CA GLY A 323 2.53 -8.08 -15.47
C GLY A 323 1.44 -7.07 -15.83
N GLU A 324 1.11 -6.94 -17.12
CA GLU A 324 0.03 -6.08 -17.63
C GLU A 324 -1.32 -6.35 -16.95
N THR A 325 -1.60 -7.60 -16.55
CA THR A 325 -2.84 -7.94 -15.84
C THR A 325 -2.90 -7.33 -14.43
N VAL A 326 -1.75 -7.18 -13.76
CA VAL A 326 -1.63 -6.61 -12.42
C VAL A 326 -1.66 -5.07 -12.48
N VAL A 327 -0.97 -4.49 -13.46
CA VAL A 327 -0.92 -3.03 -13.69
C VAL A 327 -2.27 -2.51 -14.18
N GLY A 328 -2.85 -3.14 -15.21
CA GLY A 328 -4.20 -2.83 -15.70
C GLY A 328 -5.31 -3.22 -14.72
N GLY A 329 -5.04 -4.11 -13.77
CA GLY A 329 -6.01 -4.57 -12.78
C GLY A 329 -7.10 -5.47 -13.35
N THR A 330 -6.77 -6.31 -14.33
CA THR A 330 -7.68 -7.36 -14.81
C THR A 330 -7.64 -8.60 -13.93
N VAL A 331 -6.63 -8.72 -13.06
CA VAL A 331 -6.47 -9.81 -12.08
C VAL A 331 -6.45 -9.28 -10.64
N ASN A 332 -6.88 -10.12 -9.69
CA ASN A 332 -6.67 -9.91 -8.26
C ASN A 332 -5.38 -10.64 -7.84
N PRO A 333 -4.26 -9.93 -7.61
CA PRO A 333 -2.97 -10.55 -7.32
C PRO A 333 -2.88 -11.07 -5.88
N ASP A 334 -1.88 -11.93 -5.66
CA ASP A 334 -1.32 -12.19 -4.33
C ASP A 334 -0.66 -10.91 -3.79
N GLU A 335 -0.69 -10.71 -2.48
CA GLU A 335 -0.19 -9.52 -1.79
C GLU A 335 0.68 -9.90 -0.58
N TRP A 336 1.82 -9.23 -0.39
CA TRP A 336 2.71 -9.38 0.76
C TRP A 336 3.16 -8.03 1.31
N TYR A 337 3.40 -7.97 2.62
CA TYR A 337 4.12 -6.87 3.26
C TYR A 337 5.45 -7.36 3.84
N VAL A 338 6.54 -6.69 3.46
CA VAL A 338 7.90 -6.99 3.91
C VAL A 338 8.44 -5.84 4.76
N PHE A 339 8.77 -6.09 6.02
CA PHE A 339 9.23 -5.08 6.96
C PHE A 339 10.72 -4.75 6.77
N LYS A 340 11.03 -3.51 6.41
CA LYS A 340 12.38 -3.07 6.01
C LYS A 340 13.45 -3.20 7.10
N PRO A 341 13.20 -2.88 8.38
CA PRO A 341 14.21 -3.00 9.43
C PRO A 341 14.69 -4.43 9.62
N THR A 342 13.78 -5.41 9.68
CA THR A 342 14.16 -6.82 9.86
C THR A 342 14.68 -7.45 8.57
N LEU A 343 14.27 -6.95 7.39
CA LEU A 343 14.91 -7.28 6.11
C LEU A 343 16.39 -6.88 6.11
N ALA A 344 16.73 -5.68 6.60
CA ALA A 344 18.11 -5.21 6.70
C ALA A 344 18.97 -6.02 7.69
N GLU A 345 18.34 -6.72 8.64
CA GLU A 345 19.00 -7.68 9.55
C GLU A 345 19.11 -9.11 8.98
N GLY A 346 18.58 -9.37 7.77
CA GLY A 346 18.55 -10.71 7.18
C GLY A 346 17.57 -11.68 7.88
N LYS A 347 16.53 -11.15 8.53
CA LYS A 347 15.50 -11.91 9.24
C LYS A 347 14.35 -12.32 8.33
N ASN A 348 13.42 -13.12 8.85
CA ASN A 348 12.17 -13.43 8.15
C ASN A 348 11.25 -12.20 8.15
N SER A 349 11.38 -11.35 7.14
CA SER A 349 10.77 -10.01 7.10
C SER A 349 9.35 -9.95 6.51
N VAL A 350 8.79 -11.05 6.02
CA VAL A 350 7.40 -11.10 5.55
C VAL A 350 6.47 -11.08 6.76
N VAL A 351 5.79 -9.95 6.99
CA VAL A 351 4.91 -9.76 8.17
C VAL A 351 3.44 -10.04 7.88
N SER A 352 3.02 -10.06 6.62
CA SER A 352 1.65 -10.40 6.20
C SER A 352 1.65 -10.94 4.77
N ARG A 353 0.75 -11.89 4.48
CA ARG A 353 0.45 -12.40 3.13
C ARG A 353 -1.05 -12.62 2.90
N THR A 354 -1.53 -12.30 1.71
CA THR A 354 -2.93 -12.50 1.28
C THR A 354 -2.96 -13.10 -0.12
N MET A 355 -3.64 -14.24 -0.28
CA MET A 355 -3.74 -14.91 -1.58
C MET A 355 -4.74 -14.20 -2.50
N GLY A 356 -4.34 -13.96 -3.75
CA GLY A 356 -5.23 -13.48 -4.81
C GLY A 356 -5.95 -14.62 -5.51
N SER A 357 -7.15 -14.35 -6.03
CA SER A 357 -7.89 -15.35 -6.81
C SER A 357 -7.21 -15.70 -8.14
N LYS A 358 -6.37 -14.81 -8.68
CA LYS A 358 -5.50 -15.05 -9.85
C LYS A 358 -6.22 -15.65 -11.07
N LEU A 359 -7.52 -15.37 -11.25
CA LEU A 359 -8.41 -16.06 -12.21
C LEU A 359 -7.92 -16.05 -13.66
N VAL A 360 -7.21 -15.00 -14.08
CA VAL A 360 -6.69 -14.84 -15.43
C VAL A 360 -5.20 -14.50 -15.43
N LYS A 361 -4.52 -14.86 -16.52
CA LYS A 361 -3.11 -14.52 -16.80
C LYS A 361 -2.95 -14.11 -18.25
N MET A 362 -1.98 -13.24 -18.55
CA MET A 362 -1.65 -12.87 -19.92
C MET A 362 -0.46 -13.70 -20.41
N ILE A 363 -0.59 -14.29 -21.60
CA ILE A 363 0.43 -15.12 -22.22
C ILE A 363 0.81 -14.65 -23.63
N TYR A 364 1.88 -15.22 -24.20
CA TYR A 364 2.26 -14.99 -25.58
C TYR A 364 1.32 -15.70 -26.55
N LYS A 365 0.94 -14.99 -27.61
CA LYS A 365 0.21 -15.54 -28.75
C LYS A 365 1.18 -16.09 -29.80
N GLU A 366 0.80 -17.21 -30.43
CA GLU A 366 1.56 -17.76 -31.56
C GLU A 366 1.58 -16.78 -32.74
N GLY A 367 2.78 -16.40 -33.19
CA GLY A 367 2.98 -15.42 -34.26
C GLY A 367 3.13 -13.96 -33.82
N GLY A 368 3.15 -13.67 -32.52
CA GLY A 368 3.42 -12.34 -31.96
C GLY A 368 2.23 -11.72 -31.24
N GLY A 369 2.50 -10.79 -30.33
CA GLY A 369 1.52 -10.21 -29.42
C GLY A 369 1.15 -11.12 -28.23
N SER A 370 0.19 -10.68 -27.43
CA SER A 370 -0.27 -11.39 -26.23
C SER A 370 -1.78 -11.62 -26.22
N GLU A 371 -2.23 -12.57 -25.40
CA GLU A 371 -3.65 -12.84 -25.13
C GLU A 371 -3.88 -13.15 -23.65
N VAL A 372 -5.11 -12.91 -23.17
CA VAL A 372 -5.51 -13.21 -21.78
C VAL A 372 -6.25 -14.54 -21.77
N VAL A 373 -5.82 -15.44 -20.89
CA VAL A 373 -6.39 -16.78 -20.69
C VAL A 373 -6.75 -17.01 -19.24
N ASP A 374 -7.66 -17.94 -18.98
CA ASP A 374 -7.97 -18.39 -17.63
C ASP A 374 -6.76 -19.13 -17.03
N THR A 375 -6.51 -18.85 -15.75
CA THR A 375 -5.48 -19.51 -14.95
C THR A 375 -6.00 -20.87 -14.46
N SER A 376 -5.15 -21.90 -14.44
CA SER A 376 -5.57 -23.23 -13.96
C SER A 376 -5.88 -23.23 -12.45
N GLU A 377 -6.75 -24.13 -11.98
CA GLU A 377 -7.07 -24.25 -10.56
C GLU A 377 -5.82 -24.51 -9.69
N GLU A 378 -4.83 -25.24 -10.21
CA GLU A 378 -3.55 -25.47 -9.53
C GLU A 378 -2.75 -24.17 -9.32
N GLU A 379 -2.71 -23.31 -10.35
CA GLU A 379 -2.05 -22.00 -10.28
C GLU A 379 -2.82 -21.00 -9.39
N GLN A 380 -4.15 -21.02 -9.42
CA GLN A 380 -4.98 -20.15 -8.57
C GLN A 380 -4.73 -20.43 -7.08
N ASN A 381 -4.62 -21.71 -6.70
CA ASN A 381 -4.44 -22.16 -5.32
C ASN A 381 -2.97 -22.18 -4.84
N LYS A 382 -2.02 -21.69 -5.65
CA LYS A 382 -0.60 -21.55 -5.31
C LYS A 382 -0.18 -20.09 -5.19
N TRP A 383 0.88 -19.82 -4.42
CA TRP A 383 1.55 -18.52 -4.43
C TRP A 383 2.29 -18.32 -5.74
N SER A 384 2.12 -17.14 -6.35
CA SER A 384 2.79 -16.77 -7.60
C SER A 384 4.24 -16.28 -7.43
N ALA A 385 4.68 -16.08 -6.18
CA ALA A 385 6.08 -15.87 -5.79
C ALA A 385 6.38 -16.58 -4.46
N SER A 386 7.63 -17.04 -4.24
CA SER A 386 8.07 -17.61 -2.96
C SER A 386 8.51 -16.54 -1.96
N ASP A 387 8.65 -16.90 -0.68
CA ASP A 387 9.11 -15.98 0.37
C ASP A 387 10.53 -15.46 0.10
N GLU A 388 11.39 -16.27 -0.52
CA GLU A 388 12.74 -15.88 -0.96
C GLU A 388 12.69 -14.87 -2.11
N GLU A 389 11.80 -15.09 -3.08
CA GLU A 389 11.58 -14.18 -4.20
C GLU A 389 11.03 -12.84 -3.70
N VAL A 390 10.03 -12.86 -2.82
CA VAL A 390 9.43 -11.68 -2.18
C VAL A 390 10.47 -10.90 -1.36
N LYS A 391 11.39 -11.58 -0.64
CA LYS A 391 12.51 -10.93 0.07
C LYS A 391 13.51 -10.29 -0.91
N ALA A 392 13.93 -11.01 -1.95
CA ALA A 392 14.86 -10.49 -2.95
C ALA A 392 14.27 -9.29 -3.71
N LEU A 393 12.98 -9.34 -4.04
CA LEU A 393 12.20 -8.22 -4.58
C LEU A 393 12.20 -7.01 -3.63
N ALA A 394 11.91 -7.21 -2.35
CA ALA A 394 11.96 -6.14 -1.36
C ALA A 394 13.37 -5.54 -1.16
N GLU A 395 14.43 -6.36 -1.23
CA GLU A 395 15.82 -5.85 -1.23
C GLU A 395 16.10 -4.96 -2.44
N MET A 396 15.64 -5.34 -3.64
CA MET A 396 15.75 -4.51 -4.84
C MET A 396 14.97 -3.20 -4.66
N ALA A 397 13.74 -3.25 -4.12
CA ALA A 397 12.93 -2.07 -3.87
C ALA A 397 13.60 -1.08 -2.90
N VAL A 398 14.20 -1.56 -1.80
CA VAL A 398 14.95 -0.72 -0.86
C VAL A 398 16.21 -0.13 -1.48
N LYS A 399 16.92 -0.87 -2.35
CA LYS A 399 18.07 -0.34 -3.12
C LYS A 399 17.64 0.78 -4.08
N ILE A 400 16.53 0.59 -4.80
CA ILE A 400 15.98 1.58 -5.74
C ILE A 400 15.52 2.84 -4.97
N GLU A 401 14.72 2.70 -3.91
CA GLU A 401 14.30 3.80 -3.03
C GLU A 401 15.50 4.61 -2.50
N LYS A 402 16.55 3.93 -2.06
CA LYS A 402 17.78 4.57 -1.56
C LYS A 402 18.53 5.35 -2.65
N HIS A 403 18.49 4.90 -3.91
CA HIS A 403 19.10 5.62 -5.04
C HIS A 403 18.34 6.89 -5.41
N TYR A 404 17.02 6.80 -5.54
CA TYR A 404 16.17 7.94 -5.91
C TYR A 404 15.83 8.88 -4.73
N GLY A 405 16.14 8.47 -3.50
CA GLY A 405 15.99 9.26 -2.27
C GLY A 405 14.53 9.52 -1.86
N ARG A 406 13.59 8.72 -2.35
CA ARG A 406 12.13 8.90 -2.21
C ARG A 406 11.40 7.57 -2.39
N PRO A 407 10.15 7.44 -1.93
CA PRO A 407 9.35 6.25 -2.18
C PRO A 407 9.12 5.98 -3.67
N MET A 408 9.04 4.70 -4.05
CA MET A 408 9.04 4.25 -5.44
C MET A 408 7.91 3.24 -5.71
N ASP A 409 7.36 3.34 -6.92
CA ASP A 409 6.47 2.38 -7.60
C ASP A 409 7.31 1.64 -8.66
N ILE A 410 7.35 0.31 -8.59
CA ILE A 410 8.32 -0.54 -9.28
C ILE A 410 7.61 -1.76 -9.90
N GLU A 411 7.73 -1.94 -11.20
CA GLU A 411 7.23 -3.13 -11.90
C GLU A 411 8.34 -4.19 -12.00
N TRP A 412 7.98 -5.46 -11.81
CA TRP A 412 8.92 -6.58 -11.85
C TRP A 412 8.34 -7.80 -12.56
N ALA A 413 9.23 -8.66 -13.05
CA ALA A 413 8.90 -9.90 -13.72
C ALA A 413 9.92 -11.01 -13.38
N ARG A 414 9.43 -12.23 -13.13
CA ARG A 414 10.23 -13.45 -13.07
C ARG A 414 10.21 -14.13 -14.43
N ASP A 415 11.40 -14.35 -15.00
CA ASP A 415 11.56 -15.10 -16.24
C ASP A 415 11.32 -16.60 -15.99
N GLY A 416 10.41 -17.22 -16.74
CA GLY A 416 10.09 -18.64 -16.59
C GLY A 416 11.12 -19.60 -17.21
N ASP A 417 12.02 -19.11 -18.07
CA ASP A 417 13.07 -19.93 -18.67
C ASP A 417 14.35 -19.94 -17.80
N ASP A 418 14.74 -18.80 -17.20
CA ASP A 418 15.95 -18.70 -16.38
C ASP A 418 15.73 -18.56 -14.85
N GLY A 419 14.48 -18.39 -14.42
CA GLY A 419 14.05 -18.33 -13.02
C GLY A 419 14.43 -17.03 -12.29
N LYS A 420 15.03 -16.04 -12.96
CA LYS A 420 15.49 -14.80 -12.31
C LYS A 420 14.40 -13.74 -12.27
N LEU A 421 14.47 -12.93 -11.23
CA LEU A 421 13.71 -11.69 -11.08
C LEU A 421 14.39 -10.57 -11.87
N TYR A 422 13.59 -9.73 -12.52
CA TYR A 422 14.01 -8.56 -13.28
C TYR A 422 13.09 -7.38 -12.94
N ILE A 423 13.68 -6.18 -12.77
CA ILE A 423 12.92 -4.93 -12.65
C ILE A 423 12.67 -4.38 -14.06
N VAL A 424 11.40 -4.20 -14.42
CA VAL A 424 11.01 -3.79 -15.77
C VAL A 424 10.60 -2.31 -15.86
N GLN A 425 10.33 -1.64 -14.74
CA GLN A 425 10.10 -0.20 -14.65
C GLN A 425 10.28 0.27 -13.19
N ALA A 426 10.68 1.52 -12.98
CA ALA A 426 10.57 2.18 -11.67
C ALA A 426 10.32 3.68 -11.84
N ARG A 427 9.47 4.24 -10.98
CA ARG A 427 9.12 5.67 -10.93
C ARG A 427 8.83 6.10 -9.48
N PRO A 428 8.86 7.40 -9.16
CA PRO A 428 8.47 7.90 -7.84
C PRO A 428 7.01 7.57 -7.50
N GLU A 429 6.73 7.21 -6.25
CA GLU A 429 5.36 7.13 -5.72
C GLU A 429 4.92 8.53 -5.29
N THR A 430 3.79 9.01 -5.81
CA THR A 430 3.35 10.42 -5.70
C THR A 430 2.03 10.62 -4.94
N VAL A 431 1.27 9.58 -4.63
CA VAL A 431 -0.09 9.70 -4.08
C VAL A 431 -0.09 9.52 -2.55
N ALA A 432 0.53 8.47 -2.04
CA ALA A 432 0.67 8.24 -0.61
C ALA A 432 1.72 9.17 0.01
N SER A 433 2.82 9.44 -0.70
CA SER A 433 3.91 10.32 -0.27
C SER A 433 3.48 11.79 -0.04
N GLN A 434 2.38 12.24 -0.65
CA GLN A 434 1.80 13.58 -0.47
C GLN A 434 0.83 13.70 0.72
N LYS A 435 0.40 12.60 1.35
CA LYS A 435 -0.50 12.66 2.52
C LYS A 435 0.21 13.38 3.68
N LYS A 436 -0.42 14.43 4.22
CA LYS A 436 0.09 15.15 5.39
C LYS A 436 0.06 14.26 6.62
N VAL A 437 1.24 13.87 7.11
CA VAL A 437 1.41 13.29 8.45
C VAL A 437 0.82 14.25 9.47
N GLY A 438 -0.06 13.78 10.36
CA GLY A 438 -0.70 14.57 11.41
C GLY A 438 -2.18 14.90 11.18
N VAL A 439 -2.74 14.69 9.98
CA VAL A 439 -4.19 14.88 9.75
C VAL A 439 -4.91 13.53 9.72
N ILE A 440 -5.77 13.28 10.72
CA ILE A 440 -6.70 12.15 10.73
C ILE A 440 -7.94 12.55 9.93
N GLU A 441 -8.18 11.89 8.79
CA GLU A 441 -9.52 11.82 8.19
C GLU A 441 -10.17 10.49 8.59
N GLU A 442 -11.15 10.55 9.50
CA GLU A 442 -11.99 9.41 9.86
C GLU A 442 -13.36 9.54 9.19
N TYR A 443 -13.77 8.51 8.45
CA TYR A 443 -15.14 8.38 7.95
C TYR A 443 -15.84 7.30 8.77
N LYS A 444 -17.05 7.58 9.24
CA LYS A 444 -17.77 6.68 10.13
C LYS A 444 -19.23 6.59 9.77
N MET A 445 -19.69 5.37 9.51
CA MET A 445 -21.12 5.06 9.33
C MET A 445 -21.88 5.38 10.61
N LEU A 446 -22.89 6.24 10.50
CA LEU A 446 -23.80 6.60 11.59
C LEU A 446 -24.98 5.63 11.70
N GLU A 447 -25.31 4.96 10.58
CA GLU A 447 -26.42 4.02 10.47
C GLU A 447 -25.86 2.59 10.34
N LYS A 448 -26.11 1.75 11.35
CA LYS A 448 -25.77 0.32 11.33
C LYS A 448 -26.96 -0.51 10.84
N GLY A 449 -26.70 -1.55 10.05
CA GLY A 449 -27.71 -2.50 9.60
C GLY A 449 -28.28 -2.27 8.19
N GLY A 450 -27.54 -1.60 7.31
CA GLY A 450 -27.87 -1.59 5.87
C GLY A 450 -27.78 -2.98 5.24
N GLU A 451 -28.66 -3.27 4.28
CA GLU A 451 -28.58 -4.50 3.48
C GLU A 451 -27.30 -4.46 2.63
N LYS A 452 -26.34 -5.33 2.94
CA LYS A 452 -25.10 -5.50 2.16
C LYS A 452 -25.46 -6.16 0.82
N VAL A 453 -25.17 -5.47 -0.27
CA VAL A 453 -25.47 -5.91 -1.64
C VAL A 453 -24.27 -6.65 -2.25
N ALA A 454 -23.06 -6.13 -2.05
CA ALA A 454 -21.81 -6.73 -2.54
C ALA A 454 -20.61 -6.27 -1.67
N GLU A 455 -19.44 -6.87 -1.90
CA GLU A 455 -18.17 -6.51 -1.27
C GLU A 455 -17.00 -6.68 -2.25
N GLY A 456 -15.85 -6.11 -1.91
CA GLY A 456 -14.59 -6.26 -2.65
C GLY A 456 -13.43 -5.69 -1.84
N ARG A 457 -12.26 -5.46 -2.45
CA ARG A 457 -11.12 -4.82 -1.79
C ARG A 457 -11.36 -3.32 -1.65
N ALA A 458 -11.24 -2.79 -0.44
CA ALA A 458 -11.33 -1.35 -0.17
C ALA A 458 -10.10 -0.60 -0.70
N VAL A 459 -10.34 0.58 -1.27
CA VAL A 459 -9.32 1.55 -1.68
C VAL A 459 -9.48 2.82 -0.85
N GLY A 460 -8.48 3.14 -0.03
CA GLY A 460 -8.57 4.19 0.97
C GLY A 460 -9.58 3.87 2.08
N LYS A 461 -9.96 4.91 2.85
CA LYS A 461 -10.86 4.79 4.01
C LYS A 461 -12.09 5.69 3.96
N ARG A 462 -12.51 6.09 2.76
CA ARG A 462 -13.60 7.04 2.57
C ARG A 462 -14.94 6.32 2.47
N ILE A 463 -16.02 7.07 2.72
CA ILE A 463 -17.39 6.64 2.47
C ILE A 463 -18.00 7.61 1.45
N GLY A 464 -18.73 7.07 0.49
CA GLY A 464 -19.44 7.84 -0.54
C GLY A 464 -20.79 7.20 -0.83
N SER A 465 -21.71 7.98 -1.38
CA SER A 465 -23.07 7.52 -1.63
C SER A 465 -23.68 8.20 -2.84
N GLY A 466 -24.62 7.54 -3.50
CA GLY A 466 -25.36 8.09 -4.62
C GLY A 466 -26.09 7.03 -5.43
N LYS A 467 -26.67 7.43 -6.55
CA LYS A 467 -27.34 6.52 -7.48
C LYS A 467 -26.35 5.78 -8.35
N VAL A 468 -26.53 4.48 -8.48
CA VAL A 468 -25.73 3.59 -9.32
C VAL A 468 -25.96 3.91 -10.79
N ASN A 469 -24.87 4.05 -11.53
CA ASN A 469 -24.89 4.00 -12.99
C ASN A 469 -23.90 2.91 -13.43
N ILE A 470 -24.46 1.82 -13.96
CA ILE A 470 -23.69 0.72 -14.52
C ILE A 470 -23.35 1.10 -15.95
N LEU A 471 -22.06 1.17 -16.26
CA LEU A 471 -21.56 1.40 -17.62
C LEU A 471 -20.84 0.15 -18.11
N THR A 472 -21.04 -0.19 -19.39
CA THR A 472 -20.40 -1.34 -20.05
C THR A 472 -19.47 -0.94 -21.19
N SER A 473 -19.53 0.31 -21.65
CA SER A 473 -18.63 0.86 -22.66
C SER A 473 -18.51 2.39 -22.52
N ILE A 474 -17.48 2.95 -23.14
CA ILE A 474 -17.17 4.38 -23.15
C ILE A 474 -18.29 5.21 -23.78
N ASP A 475 -19.04 4.66 -24.74
CA ASP A 475 -20.13 5.35 -25.45
C ASP A 475 -21.26 5.84 -24.50
N GLN A 476 -21.36 5.24 -23.31
CA GLN A 476 -22.39 5.52 -22.31
C GLN A 476 -22.01 6.68 -21.36
N MET A 477 -20.80 7.26 -21.48
CA MET A 477 -20.32 8.33 -20.58
C MET A 477 -21.19 9.59 -20.58
N ALA A 478 -21.89 9.89 -21.68
CA ALA A 478 -22.80 11.03 -21.77
C ALA A 478 -24.00 10.94 -20.81
N GLU A 479 -24.34 9.74 -20.32
CA GLU A 479 -25.42 9.51 -19.36
C GLU A 479 -24.97 9.67 -17.89
N PHE A 480 -23.68 9.90 -17.61
CA PHE A 480 -23.15 9.91 -16.25
C PHE A 480 -23.26 11.28 -15.57
N GLU A 481 -24.05 11.36 -14.50
CA GLU A 481 -24.28 12.58 -13.74
C GLU A 481 -23.33 12.71 -12.53
N LYS A 482 -23.04 13.95 -12.11
CA LYS A 482 -22.17 14.21 -10.96
C LYS A 482 -22.78 13.69 -9.66
N GLY A 483 -22.00 12.93 -8.89
CA GLY A 483 -22.39 12.29 -7.64
C GLY A 483 -22.97 10.88 -7.79
N GLN A 484 -23.12 10.36 -9.02
CA GLN A 484 -23.50 8.95 -9.23
C GLN A 484 -22.37 8.00 -8.81
N VAL A 485 -22.74 6.78 -8.44
CA VAL A 485 -21.82 5.67 -8.14
C VAL A 485 -21.54 4.93 -9.44
N LEU A 486 -20.28 4.93 -9.87
CA LEU A 486 -19.83 4.24 -11.08
C LEU A 486 -19.69 2.74 -10.80
N VAL A 487 -20.37 1.90 -11.59
CA VAL A 487 -20.24 0.44 -11.51
C VAL A 487 -19.83 -0.10 -12.89
N ALA A 488 -18.78 -0.94 -12.93
CA ALA A 488 -18.25 -1.52 -14.17
C ALA A 488 -17.61 -2.91 -13.92
N ASP A 489 -17.35 -3.69 -14.98
CA ASP A 489 -16.53 -4.90 -14.84
C ASP A 489 -15.06 -4.55 -14.54
N MET A 490 -14.51 -3.63 -15.33
CA MET A 490 -13.30 -2.86 -15.03
C MET A 490 -13.48 -1.41 -15.52
N THR A 491 -12.68 -0.47 -15.03
CA THR A 491 -12.55 0.87 -15.63
C THR A 491 -11.23 0.96 -16.37
N ASP A 492 -11.27 1.25 -17.66
CA ASP A 492 -10.07 1.62 -18.41
C ASP A 492 -9.75 3.13 -18.22
N PRO A 493 -8.59 3.59 -18.69
CA PRO A 493 -8.15 4.96 -18.50
C PRO A 493 -8.98 6.06 -19.21
N ASP A 494 -9.81 5.75 -20.20
CA ASP A 494 -10.68 6.74 -20.85
C ASP A 494 -11.81 7.20 -19.93
N TRP A 495 -12.06 6.50 -18.82
CA TRP A 495 -13.12 6.79 -17.86
C TRP A 495 -12.76 7.86 -16.84
N GLU A 496 -11.51 8.35 -16.84
CA GLU A 496 -11.03 9.42 -15.96
C GLU A 496 -11.97 10.67 -15.88
N PRO A 497 -12.58 11.17 -16.98
CA PRO A 497 -13.48 12.33 -16.93
C PRO A 497 -14.81 12.08 -16.21
N ILE A 498 -15.30 10.83 -16.18
CA ILE A 498 -16.49 10.44 -15.42
C ILE A 498 -16.14 10.03 -13.98
N MET A 499 -14.97 9.41 -13.76
CA MET A 499 -14.45 9.11 -12.42
C MET A 499 -14.34 10.39 -11.59
N LYS A 500 -13.82 11.49 -12.16
CA LYS A 500 -13.79 12.84 -11.54
C LYS A 500 -15.15 13.40 -11.12
N LYS A 501 -16.26 12.86 -11.65
CA LYS A 501 -17.63 13.25 -11.32
C LYS A 501 -18.31 12.28 -10.35
N ALA A 502 -17.76 11.10 -10.13
CA ALA A 502 -18.38 10.03 -9.36
C ALA A 502 -18.42 10.33 -7.85
N GLY A 503 -19.48 9.88 -7.18
CA GLY A 503 -19.57 9.86 -5.71
C GLY A 503 -18.83 8.68 -5.08
N ALA A 504 -18.72 7.57 -5.82
CA ALA A 504 -17.91 6.39 -5.51
C ALA A 504 -17.68 5.54 -6.78
N ILE A 505 -16.72 4.62 -6.74
CA ILE A 505 -16.37 3.71 -7.85
C ILE A 505 -16.44 2.25 -7.38
N ILE A 506 -17.00 1.36 -8.20
CA ILE A 506 -17.11 -0.08 -7.94
C ILE A 506 -16.68 -0.84 -9.20
N THR A 507 -15.75 -1.79 -9.07
CA THR A 507 -15.37 -2.71 -10.15
C THR A 507 -15.43 -4.18 -9.75
N ASN A 508 -15.87 -5.05 -10.66
CA ASN A 508 -15.80 -6.50 -10.47
C ASN A 508 -14.35 -7.00 -10.41
N ARG A 509 -13.45 -6.42 -11.20
CA ARG A 509 -12.04 -6.83 -11.32
C ARG A 509 -11.08 -5.79 -10.76
N GLY A 510 -9.92 -6.26 -10.30
CA GLY A 510 -8.75 -5.44 -9.98
C GLY A 510 -8.37 -5.45 -8.50
N GLY A 511 -7.06 -5.52 -8.25
CA GLY A 511 -6.47 -5.32 -6.92
C GLY A 511 -6.23 -3.85 -6.57
N ARG A 512 -5.63 -3.61 -5.40
CA ARG A 512 -5.29 -2.27 -4.85
C ARG A 512 -4.36 -1.43 -5.73
N THR A 513 -3.74 -2.05 -6.73
CA THR A 513 -2.79 -1.44 -7.68
C THR A 513 -3.39 -1.14 -9.04
N CYS A 514 -4.69 -1.43 -9.26
CA CYS A 514 -5.33 -1.19 -10.55
C CYS A 514 -5.50 0.30 -10.86
N HIS A 515 -5.72 0.61 -12.15
CA HIS A 515 -6.05 1.96 -12.61
C HIS A 515 -7.19 2.60 -11.80
N ALA A 516 -8.27 1.85 -11.54
CA ALA A 516 -9.40 2.32 -10.75
C ALA A 516 -8.98 2.79 -9.34
N ALA A 517 -8.14 1.99 -8.68
CA ALA A 517 -7.66 2.26 -7.32
C ALA A 517 -6.69 3.44 -7.26
N ILE A 518 -5.76 3.54 -8.22
CA ILE A 518 -4.78 4.64 -8.31
C ILE A 518 -5.51 5.98 -8.47
N ILE A 519 -6.40 6.08 -9.47
CA ILE A 519 -7.16 7.31 -9.74
C ILE A 519 -8.13 7.64 -8.60
N ALA A 520 -8.77 6.63 -7.99
CA ALA A 520 -9.63 6.84 -6.82
C ALA A 520 -8.86 7.46 -5.64
N ARG A 521 -7.61 7.01 -5.38
CA ARG A 521 -6.75 7.60 -4.34
C ARG A 521 -6.33 9.04 -4.68
N GLU A 522 -5.92 9.29 -5.93
CA GLU A 522 -5.47 10.61 -6.41
C GLU A 522 -6.59 11.66 -6.35
N LEU A 523 -7.78 11.33 -6.88
CA LEU A 523 -8.96 12.20 -6.88
C LEU A 523 -9.68 12.23 -5.52
N GLY A 524 -9.32 11.30 -4.63
CA GLY A 524 -9.86 11.18 -3.28
C GLY A 524 -11.29 10.64 -3.19
N ILE A 525 -11.68 9.79 -4.14
CA ILE A 525 -13.01 9.18 -4.27
C ILE A 525 -12.99 7.78 -3.63
N PRO A 526 -14.00 7.36 -2.85
CA PRO A 526 -14.07 6.00 -2.32
C PRO A 526 -14.25 4.99 -3.45
N ALA A 527 -13.46 3.91 -3.42
CA ALA A 527 -13.57 2.84 -4.41
C ALA A 527 -13.49 1.44 -3.79
N ILE A 528 -14.25 0.52 -4.37
CA ILE A 528 -14.19 -0.92 -4.05
C ILE A 528 -13.91 -1.67 -5.34
N VAL A 529 -12.84 -2.44 -5.35
CA VAL A 529 -12.31 -3.11 -6.56
C VAL A 529 -12.26 -4.62 -6.34
N GLY A 530 -12.34 -5.39 -7.43
CA GLY A 530 -12.25 -6.85 -7.34
C GLY A 530 -13.47 -7.53 -6.71
N CYS A 531 -14.67 -6.93 -6.83
CA CYS A 531 -15.91 -7.42 -6.22
C CYS A 531 -16.43 -8.77 -6.77
N GLY A 532 -15.94 -9.21 -7.94
CA GLY A 532 -16.43 -10.39 -8.64
C GLY A 532 -17.75 -10.19 -9.38
N ASP A 533 -18.82 -9.81 -8.67
CA ASP A 533 -20.22 -9.87 -9.16
C ASP A 533 -21.08 -8.63 -8.84
N ALA A 534 -20.44 -7.47 -8.60
CA ALA A 534 -21.13 -6.23 -8.28
C ALA A 534 -22.02 -5.72 -9.43
N THR A 535 -21.65 -5.94 -10.70
CA THR A 535 -22.50 -5.60 -11.87
C THR A 535 -23.82 -6.36 -11.89
N ASP A 536 -23.88 -7.52 -11.25
CA ASP A 536 -25.04 -8.42 -11.30
C ASP A 536 -25.93 -8.25 -10.07
N LYS A 537 -25.32 -7.97 -8.91
CA LYS A 537 -26.02 -7.75 -7.63
C LYS A 537 -26.60 -6.34 -7.48
N VAL A 538 -25.96 -5.32 -8.05
CA VAL A 538 -26.36 -3.92 -7.95
C VAL A 538 -27.08 -3.48 -9.24
N LYS A 539 -28.13 -2.64 -9.18
CA LYS A 539 -28.90 -2.23 -10.38
C LYS A 539 -28.77 -0.74 -10.71
N LYS A 540 -28.76 -0.41 -12.01
CA LYS A 540 -28.77 0.99 -12.50
C LYS A 540 -29.97 1.75 -11.91
N GLY A 541 -29.69 2.87 -11.26
CA GLY A 541 -30.66 3.72 -10.57
C GLY A 541 -30.83 3.47 -9.07
N ASP A 542 -30.33 2.35 -8.53
CA ASP A 542 -30.40 2.08 -7.09
C ASP A 542 -29.54 3.10 -6.31
N ALA A 543 -30.05 3.62 -5.21
CA ALA A 543 -29.26 4.39 -4.26
C ALA A 543 -28.40 3.43 -3.44
N VAL A 544 -27.08 3.68 -3.35
CA VAL A 544 -26.13 2.85 -2.58
C VAL A 544 -25.15 3.70 -1.79
N THR A 545 -24.56 3.08 -0.77
CA THR A 545 -23.45 3.62 0.02
C THR A 545 -22.26 2.70 -0.09
N VAL A 546 -21.12 3.25 -0.44
CA VAL A 546 -19.83 2.58 -0.66
C VAL A 546 -18.95 2.90 0.54
N SER A 547 -18.74 1.91 1.41
CA SER A 547 -17.95 2.05 2.62
C SER A 547 -16.58 1.40 2.45
N CYS A 548 -15.52 2.20 2.49
CA CYS A 548 -14.13 1.73 2.54
C CYS A 548 -13.53 1.89 3.95
N ALA A 549 -14.32 2.35 4.94
CA ALA A 549 -13.84 2.70 6.27
C ALA A 549 -13.73 1.50 7.25
N GLU A 550 -14.16 0.31 6.83
CA GLU A 550 -14.43 -0.83 7.74
C GLU A 550 -13.33 -1.90 7.77
N GLY A 551 -12.25 -1.74 7.00
CA GLY A 551 -11.10 -2.65 6.96
C GLY A 551 -10.47 -2.71 5.58
N ASP A 552 -9.83 -3.83 5.26
CA ASP A 552 -9.32 -4.12 3.92
C ASP A 552 -10.43 -4.54 2.93
N THR A 553 -11.56 -5.01 3.46
CA THR A 553 -12.79 -5.27 2.70
C THR A 553 -13.67 -4.02 2.64
N GLY A 554 -14.08 -3.62 1.45
CA GLY A 554 -15.07 -2.58 1.22
C GLY A 554 -16.46 -3.16 1.06
N TYR A 555 -17.47 -2.49 1.62
CA TYR A 555 -18.87 -2.92 1.58
C TYR A 555 -19.75 -1.98 0.75
N ILE A 556 -20.64 -2.58 -0.05
CA ILE A 556 -21.65 -1.87 -0.84
C ILE A 556 -23.00 -2.10 -0.16
N TYR A 557 -23.53 -1.06 0.48
CA TYR A 557 -24.82 -1.09 1.16
C TYR A 557 -25.92 -0.47 0.32
N LYS A 558 -27.14 -1.00 0.47
CA LYS A 558 -28.36 -0.48 -0.14
C LYS A 558 -28.84 0.78 0.58
N GLY A 559 -29.20 1.80 -0.19
CA GLY A 559 -29.62 3.12 0.28
C GLY A 559 -28.47 4.11 0.45
N GLU A 560 -28.81 5.40 0.52
CA GLU A 560 -27.91 6.48 0.96
C GLU A 560 -27.94 6.54 2.50
N LEU A 561 -27.04 5.80 3.13
CA LEU A 561 -26.87 5.71 4.57
C LEU A 561 -26.05 6.89 5.07
N LYS A 562 -26.39 7.40 6.26
CA LYS A 562 -25.65 8.54 6.83
C LYS A 562 -24.27 8.12 7.35
N PHE A 563 -23.27 8.94 7.03
CA PHE A 563 -21.92 8.87 7.59
C PHE A 563 -21.45 10.26 8.01
N GLU A 564 -20.53 10.31 8.98
CA GLU A 564 -19.78 11.52 9.32
C GLU A 564 -18.37 11.47 8.73
N LYS A 565 -17.82 12.64 8.41
CA LYS A 565 -16.39 12.83 8.13
C LYS A 565 -15.81 13.71 9.24
N ASN A 566 -14.98 13.12 10.08
CA ASN A 566 -14.19 13.85 11.07
C ASN A 566 -12.81 14.13 10.48
N VAL A 567 -12.39 15.40 10.50
CA VAL A 567 -11.02 15.80 10.16
C VAL A 567 -10.40 16.43 11.40
N GLN A 568 -9.37 15.80 11.93
CA GLN A 568 -8.61 16.31 13.08
C GLN A 568 -7.15 16.48 12.68
N ASP A 569 -6.66 17.71 12.76
CA ASP A 569 -5.23 18.00 12.75
C ASP A 569 -4.72 17.78 14.18
N LEU A 570 -3.77 16.85 14.34
CA LEU A 570 -3.20 16.47 15.63
C LEU A 570 -2.29 17.56 16.21
N GLY A 571 -1.73 18.43 15.34
CA GLY A 571 -0.79 19.48 15.74
C GLY A 571 0.38 19.01 16.59
N ASP A 572 0.93 19.92 17.39
CA ASP A 572 1.91 19.61 18.44
C ASP A 572 1.17 19.23 19.74
N LEU A 573 1.10 17.92 20.05
CA LEU A 573 0.55 17.45 21.32
C LEU A 573 1.53 17.76 22.47
N PRO A 574 1.03 18.20 23.65
CA PRO A 574 1.89 18.49 24.79
C PRO A 574 2.49 17.20 25.38
N GLU A 575 3.73 17.30 25.87
CA GLU A 575 4.33 16.22 26.66
C GLU A 575 3.58 16.08 27.99
N ILE A 576 3.20 14.83 28.32
CA ILE A 576 2.52 14.48 29.56
C ILE A 576 3.29 13.39 30.30
N GLY A 577 3.20 13.36 31.63
CA GLY A 577 3.92 12.39 32.47
C GLY A 577 3.39 10.94 32.41
N LEU A 578 2.64 10.58 31.37
CA LEU A 578 1.99 9.28 31.18
C LEU A 578 2.16 8.81 29.74
N LYS A 579 2.36 7.50 29.54
CA LYS A 579 2.49 6.91 28.20
C LYS A 579 1.12 6.56 27.62
N ILE A 580 0.71 7.22 26.54
CA ILE A 580 -0.51 6.87 25.80
C ILE A 580 -0.18 5.73 24.83
N MET A 581 -0.67 4.53 25.13
CA MET A 581 -0.54 3.35 24.27
C MET A 581 -1.89 2.96 23.67
N MET A 582 -1.88 2.29 22.53
CA MET A 582 -3.09 1.91 21.80
C MET A 582 -3.64 0.53 22.22
N ASN A 583 -4.94 0.33 22.02
CA ASN A 583 -5.61 -0.98 22.09
C ASN A 583 -6.02 -1.34 20.66
N VAL A 584 -5.38 -2.34 20.07
CA VAL A 584 -5.50 -2.66 18.63
C VAL A 584 -5.81 -4.15 18.46
N GLY A 585 -6.82 -4.47 17.68
CA GLY A 585 -7.19 -5.85 17.34
C GLY A 585 -6.90 -6.22 15.89
N ASN A 586 -7.36 -5.40 14.93
CA ASN A 586 -7.26 -5.72 13.51
C ASN A 586 -5.87 -5.36 12.92
N PRO A 587 -5.07 -6.33 12.45
CA PRO A 587 -3.78 -6.07 11.80
C PRO A 587 -3.88 -5.25 10.50
N GLU A 588 -4.98 -5.38 9.74
CA GLU A 588 -5.21 -4.62 8.48
C GLU A 588 -5.09 -3.10 8.71
N THR A 589 -5.56 -2.64 9.87
CA THR A 589 -5.55 -1.22 10.23
C THR A 589 -4.25 -0.75 10.90
N ALA A 590 -3.32 -1.66 11.22
CA ALA A 590 -2.18 -1.42 12.08
C ALA A 590 -1.26 -0.30 11.58
N PHE A 591 -0.86 -0.34 10.31
CA PHE A 591 0.03 0.67 9.69
C PHE A 591 -0.57 2.09 9.68
N SER A 592 -1.90 2.22 9.74
CA SER A 592 -2.55 3.52 9.89
C SER A 592 -2.48 4.05 11.32
N PHE A 593 -2.79 3.20 12.30
CA PHE A 593 -2.79 3.60 13.71
C PHE A 593 -1.37 3.77 14.27
N GLY A 594 -0.41 2.98 13.80
CA GLY A 594 1.00 3.06 14.17
C GLY A 594 1.64 4.44 13.91
N GLN A 595 1.14 5.17 12.91
CA GLN A 595 1.56 6.53 12.55
C GLN A 595 0.96 7.64 13.43
N LEU A 596 -0.04 7.34 14.27
CA LEU A 596 -0.56 8.28 15.24
C LEU A 596 0.46 8.51 16.37
N PRO A 597 0.51 9.67 17.04
CA PRO A 597 1.29 9.86 18.25
C PRO A 597 0.91 8.83 19.33
N ASN A 598 1.82 7.89 19.61
CA ASN A 598 1.63 6.77 20.53
C ASN A 598 2.96 6.33 21.19
N GLU A 599 2.87 5.65 22.33
CA GLU A 599 3.99 5.00 23.04
C GLU A 599 4.04 3.47 22.83
N GLY A 600 3.43 2.98 21.75
CA GLY A 600 3.27 1.57 21.42
C GLY A 600 1.83 1.07 21.57
N ILE A 601 1.68 -0.26 21.61
CA ILE A 601 0.39 -0.95 21.76
C ILE A 601 0.34 -1.60 23.15
N GLY A 602 -0.53 -1.10 24.02
CA GLY A 602 -0.70 -1.57 25.39
C GLY A 602 -1.63 -2.79 25.51
N LEU A 603 -2.39 -3.07 24.46
CA LEU A 603 -3.23 -4.27 24.32
C LEU A 603 -3.37 -4.62 22.84
N ALA A 604 -2.65 -5.64 22.38
CA ALA A 604 -2.88 -6.31 21.10
C ALA A 604 -3.76 -7.55 21.33
N ARG A 605 -4.84 -7.69 20.55
CA ARG A 605 -5.86 -8.74 20.74
C ARG A 605 -5.82 -9.77 19.62
N LEU A 606 -5.43 -11.00 19.94
CA LEU A 606 -5.35 -12.10 18.96
C LEU A 606 -6.70 -12.62 18.48
N GLU A 607 -7.79 -12.34 19.20
CA GLU A 607 -9.13 -12.80 18.86
C GLU A 607 -9.59 -12.33 17.47
N PHE A 608 -9.14 -11.14 17.02
CA PHE A 608 -9.42 -10.64 15.66
C PHE A 608 -8.71 -11.46 14.58
N VAL A 609 -7.48 -11.89 14.83
CA VAL A 609 -6.71 -12.74 13.90
C VAL A 609 -7.37 -14.11 13.78
N ILE A 610 -7.76 -14.69 14.93
CA ILE A 610 -8.40 -16.01 14.98
C ILE A 610 -9.79 -15.98 14.36
N ASN A 611 -10.62 -14.95 14.60
CA ASN A 611 -11.96 -14.86 13.99
C ASN A 611 -11.91 -14.57 12.48
N ASN A 612 -11.16 -13.54 12.07
CA ASN A 612 -11.26 -13.03 10.71
C ASN A 612 -10.34 -13.78 9.74
N ALA A 613 -9.04 -13.85 10.07
CA ALA A 613 -8.03 -14.41 9.18
C ALA A 613 -8.01 -15.95 9.20
N ILE A 614 -8.24 -16.58 10.36
CA ILE A 614 -8.25 -18.04 10.50
C ILE A 614 -9.69 -18.58 10.33
N GLY A 615 -10.62 -18.22 11.21
CA GLY A 615 -12.03 -18.63 11.16
C GLY A 615 -12.32 -20.08 11.57
N VAL A 616 -11.30 -20.85 11.98
CA VAL A 616 -11.38 -22.29 12.26
C VAL A 616 -10.95 -22.56 13.71
N HIS A 617 -11.64 -23.48 14.39
CA HIS A 617 -11.28 -23.88 15.75
C HIS A 617 -9.93 -24.63 15.77
N PRO A 618 -9.00 -24.32 16.68
CA PRO A 618 -7.68 -24.95 16.68
C PRO A 618 -7.72 -26.48 16.89
N LYS A 619 -8.69 -27.05 17.65
CA LYS A 619 -8.84 -28.51 17.73
C LYS A 619 -9.35 -29.12 16.42
N ALA A 620 -10.12 -28.40 15.61
CA ALA A 620 -10.52 -28.90 14.30
C ALA A 620 -9.29 -29.03 13.38
N LEU A 621 -8.36 -28.06 13.43
CA LEU A 621 -7.10 -28.13 12.69
C LEU A 621 -6.17 -29.25 13.22
N LEU A 622 -6.07 -29.44 14.54
CA LEU A 622 -5.30 -30.53 15.14
C LEU A 622 -5.85 -31.92 14.78
N ASN A 623 -7.17 -32.06 14.69
CA ASN A 623 -7.88 -33.31 14.41
C ASN A 623 -8.41 -33.39 12.96
N TYR A 624 -7.81 -32.63 12.04
CA TYR A 624 -8.32 -32.41 10.68
C TYR A 624 -8.70 -33.73 9.97
N ASP A 625 -7.86 -34.76 10.07
CA ASP A 625 -8.10 -36.07 9.44
C ASP A 625 -9.41 -36.74 9.88
N THR A 626 -9.90 -36.45 11.09
CA THR A 626 -11.13 -37.06 11.65
C THR A 626 -12.42 -36.31 11.29
N LEU A 627 -12.31 -35.11 10.71
CA LEU A 627 -13.46 -34.29 10.35
C LEU A 627 -14.25 -34.88 9.16
N ASP A 628 -15.51 -34.49 9.06
CA ASP A 628 -16.38 -34.79 7.92
C ASP A 628 -15.94 -34.02 6.65
N ALA A 629 -16.53 -34.39 5.51
CA ALA A 629 -16.14 -33.84 4.22
C ALA A 629 -16.55 -32.37 3.99
N GLU A 630 -17.63 -31.90 4.63
CA GLU A 630 -18.11 -30.51 4.50
C GLU A 630 -17.20 -29.58 5.30
N THR A 631 -16.93 -29.91 6.57
CA THR A 631 -15.99 -29.16 7.41
C THR A 631 -14.59 -29.15 6.82
N LYS A 632 -14.11 -30.27 6.24
CA LYS A 632 -12.82 -30.31 5.53
C LYS A 632 -12.77 -29.34 4.36
N GLY A 633 -13.77 -29.33 3.47
CA GLY A 633 -13.80 -28.43 2.32
C GLY A 633 -13.73 -26.94 2.72
N LEU A 634 -14.41 -26.56 3.81
CA LEU A 634 -14.34 -25.19 4.35
C LEU A 634 -12.96 -24.84 4.92
N ILE A 635 -12.27 -25.81 5.54
CA ILE A 635 -10.91 -25.63 6.06
C ILE A 635 -9.90 -25.57 4.90
N ASP A 636 -10.03 -26.45 3.91
CA ASP A 636 -9.18 -26.50 2.72
C ASP A 636 -9.18 -25.16 1.98
N GLU A 637 -10.36 -24.54 1.84
CA GLU A 637 -10.50 -23.21 1.23
C GLU A 637 -9.78 -22.11 2.04
N ARG A 638 -9.84 -22.19 3.37
CA ARG A 638 -9.20 -21.24 4.31
C ARG A 638 -7.68 -21.39 4.36
N MET A 639 -7.16 -22.61 4.32
CA MET A 639 -5.72 -22.91 4.45
C MET A 639 -4.96 -22.96 3.12
N ARG A 640 -5.55 -22.47 2.01
CA ARG A 640 -4.88 -22.42 0.70
C ARG A 640 -3.52 -21.70 0.78
N GLY A 641 -2.49 -22.36 0.23
CA GLY A 641 -1.11 -21.87 0.25
C GLY A 641 -0.33 -22.12 1.54
N TYR A 642 -0.84 -22.92 2.48
CA TYR A 642 -0.12 -23.35 3.69
C TYR A 642 0.20 -24.84 3.62
N ASP A 643 1.25 -25.27 4.34
CA ASP A 643 1.75 -26.65 4.25
C ASP A 643 0.82 -27.67 4.95
N GLY A 644 -0.09 -27.18 5.79
CA GLY A 644 -1.17 -27.96 6.40
C GLY A 644 -1.90 -27.23 7.53
N PRO A 645 -2.86 -27.89 8.21
CA PRO A 645 -3.76 -27.26 9.19
C PRO A 645 -3.05 -26.58 10.38
N LYS A 646 -2.00 -27.21 10.95
CA LYS A 646 -1.22 -26.62 12.06
C LYS A 646 -0.37 -25.43 11.59
N ASP A 647 0.25 -25.57 10.43
CA ASP A 647 1.11 -24.55 9.81
C ASP A 647 0.32 -23.27 9.50
N PHE A 648 -0.89 -23.42 8.94
CA PHE A 648 -1.83 -22.33 8.72
C PHE A 648 -2.13 -21.53 10.00
N TYR A 649 -2.49 -22.20 11.10
CA TYR A 649 -2.80 -21.55 12.38
C TYR A 649 -1.59 -20.77 12.91
N ILE A 650 -0.42 -21.43 12.95
CA ILE A 650 0.82 -20.86 13.50
C ILE A 650 1.28 -19.66 12.66
N LYS A 651 1.40 -19.81 11.34
CA LYS A 651 1.83 -18.72 10.44
C LYS A 651 0.86 -17.54 10.46
N LYS A 652 -0.47 -17.78 10.50
CA LYS A 652 -1.45 -16.68 10.56
C LYS A 652 -1.43 -15.90 11.87
N ILE A 653 -1.23 -16.56 13.02
CA ILE A 653 -1.02 -15.83 14.28
C ILE A 653 0.31 -15.06 14.25
N ALA A 654 1.39 -15.67 13.73
CA ALA A 654 2.69 -15.02 13.63
C ALA A 654 2.63 -13.76 12.76
N GLU A 655 1.97 -13.81 11.59
CA GLU A 655 1.73 -12.65 10.72
C GLU A 655 0.88 -11.57 11.39
N GLY A 656 -0.19 -11.94 12.09
CA GLY A 656 -1.03 -11.00 12.84
C GLY A 656 -0.24 -10.24 13.91
N ILE A 657 0.56 -10.97 14.71
CA ILE A 657 1.48 -10.40 15.69
C ILE A 657 2.52 -9.51 15.02
N ALA A 658 3.14 -10.00 13.94
CA ALA A 658 4.24 -9.33 13.28
C ALA A 658 3.81 -8.01 12.62
N THR A 659 2.64 -7.98 11.99
CA THR A 659 2.05 -6.78 11.39
C THR A 659 1.76 -5.71 12.46
N LEU A 660 1.13 -6.12 13.57
CA LEU A 660 0.87 -5.22 14.71
C LEU A 660 2.18 -4.69 15.31
N ALA A 661 3.18 -5.56 15.53
CA ALA A 661 4.47 -5.20 16.10
C ALA A 661 5.32 -4.30 15.20
N ALA A 662 5.30 -4.54 13.88
CA ALA A 662 5.99 -3.73 12.88
C ALA A 662 5.42 -2.30 12.81
N SER A 663 4.09 -2.14 12.92
CA SER A 663 3.42 -0.83 12.81
C SER A 663 3.86 0.23 13.83
N VAL A 664 4.35 -0.19 15.00
CA VAL A 664 4.84 0.69 16.07
C VAL A 664 6.32 0.51 16.40
N TYR A 665 7.03 -0.34 15.66
CA TYR A 665 8.43 -0.67 15.92
C TYR A 665 9.32 0.60 15.96
N PRO A 666 10.29 0.71 16.89
CA PRO A 666 10.69 -0.26 17.92
C PRO A 666 9.93 -0.13 19.25
N LYS A 667 8.79 0.59 19.31
CA LYS A 667 8.00 0.74 20.55
C LYS A 667 7.38 -0.60 20.95
N ARG A 668 7.14 -0.77 22.26
CA ARG A 668 6.62 -2.02 22.82
C ARG A 668 5.20 -2.32 22.30
N ILE A 669 4.92 -3.61 22.15
CA ILE A 669 3.57 -4.15 21.93
C ILE A 669 3.33 -5.25 22.97
N ILE A 670 2.20 -5.17 23.66
CA ILE A 670 1.78 -6.18 24.63
C ILE A 670 0.69 -7.04 23.98
N VAL A 671 1.05 -8.23 23.54
CA VAL A 671 0.13 -9.20 22.92
C VAL A 671 -0.58 -9.99 24.01
N ARG A 672 -1.89 -9.81 24.13
CA ARG A 672 -2.74 -10.67 24.97
C ARG A 672 -2.96 -11.99 24.25
N LEU A 673 -2.65 -13.09 24.94
CA LEU A 673 -2.97 -14.42 24.45
C LEU A 673 -4.50 -14.64 24.44
N SER A 674 -4.97 -15.63 23.69
CA SER A 674 -6.39 -15.83 23.39
C SER A 674 -7.27 -15.92 24.65
N ASP A 675 -8.19 -14.96 24.80
CA ASP A 675 -9.14 -14.88 25.94
C ASP A 675 -10.58 -15.15 25.51
N PHE A 676 -10.75 -15.98 24.48
CA PHE A 676 -12.07 -16.40 24.03
C PHE A 676 -12.81 -17.19 25.10
N LYS A 677 -14.11 -16.90 25.20
CA LYS A 677 -15.09 -17.72 25.90
C LYS A 677 -15.41 -18.96 25.05
N SER A 678 -15.91 -20.02 25.69
CA SER A 678 -16.27 -21.28 25.01
C SER A 678 -17.31 -21.08 23.90
N ASN A 679 -18.29 -20.18 24.09
CA ASN A 679 -19.29 -19.86 23.07
C ASN A 679 -18.72 -19.09 21.86
N GLU A 680 -17.62 -18.36 22.00
CA GLU A 680 -16.93 -17.70 20.89
C GLU A 680 -16.14 -18.74 20.08
N TYR A 681 -15.37 -19.62 20.74
CA TYR A 681 -14.74 -20.77 20.09
C TYR A 681 -15.76 -21.68 19.39
N LYS A 682 -16.93 -21.91 19.99
CA LYS A 682 -18.02 -22.72 19.43
C LYS A 682 -18.48 -22.22 18.06
N SER A 683 -18.43 -20.90 17.84
CA SER A 683 -18.87 -20.25 16.60
C SER A 683 -17.88 -20.36 15.43
N LEU A 684 -16.65 -20.84 15.68
CA LEU A 684 -15.66 -21.08 14.64
C LEU A 684 -15.97 -22.37 13.86
N ILE A 685 -15.46 -22.48 12.63
CA ILE A 685 -15.59 -23.68 11.79
C ILE A 685 -15.03 -24.89 12.57
N GLY A 686 -15.84 -25.93 12.71
CA GLY A 686 -15.51 -27.15 13.47
C GLY A 686 -15.51 -27.01 15.00
N GLY A 687 -15.99 -25.89 15.57
CA GLY A 687 -15.98 -25.61 17.01
C GLY A 687 -17.05 -26.35 17.84
N GLU A 688 -18.24 -26.60 17.29
CA GLU A 688 -19.39 -27.15 18.03
C GLU A 688 -19.12 -28.47 18.75
N GLN A 689 -18.25 -29.32 18.19
CA GLN A 689 -17.89 -30.63 18.75
C GLN A 689 -16.93 -30.55 19.96
N TYR A 690 -16.27 -29.41 20.17
CA TYR A 690 -15.24 -29.23 21.20
C TYR A 690 -15.68 -28.33 22.35
N GLU A 691 -16.71 -27.51 22.15
CA GLU A 691 -17.11 -26.44 23.07
C GLU A 691 -18.52 -26.69 23.63
N PRO A 692 -18.65 -27.20 24.87
CA PRO A 692 -19.93 -27.41 25.51
C PRO A 692 -20.62 -26.08 25.83
N ASP A 693 -21.95 -26.10 25.96
CA ASP A 693 -22.70 -24.93 26.42
C ASP A 693 -22.44 -24.66 27.90
N GLU A 694 -21.99 -23.44 28.21
CA GLU A 694 -21.78 -22.96 29.57
C GLU A 694 -22.89 -21.97 29.95
N GLU A 695 -23.49 -22.16 31.13
CA GLU A 695 -24.51 -21.24 31.68
C GLU A 695 -23.99 -19.80 31.82
N ASN A 696 -22.69 -19.62 32.10
CA ASN A 696 -22.07 -18.30 32.31
C ASN A 696 -20.67 -18.23 31.66
N PRO A 697 -20.58 -18.06 30.32
CA PRO A 697 -19.28 -18.09 29.60
C PRO A 697 -18.29 -16.99 30.06
N MET A 698 -18.78 -15.89 30.66
CA MET A 698 -17.96 -14.83 31.22
C MET A 698 -16.95 -15.30 32.28
N ILE A 699 -17.34 -16.29 33.09
CA ILE A 699 -16.53 -16.89 34.18
C ILE A 699 -16.18 -18.37 33.91
N GLY A 700 -16.53 -18.86 32.72
CA GLY A 700 -16.37 -20.24 32.28
C GLY A 700 -14.96 -20.62 31.84
N PHE A 701 -14.83 -21.53 30.90
CA PHE A 701 -13.56 -22.12 30.45
C PHE A 701 -12.80 -21.21 29.47
N ARG A 702 -12.05 -20.23 30.01
CA ARG A 702 -11.32 -19.19 29.25
C ARG A 702 -9.99 -18.77 29.89
N GLY A 703 -9.16 -18.08 29.10
CA GLY A 703 -7.89 -17.46 29.54
C GLY A 703 -6.93 -18.46 30.17
N CYS A 704 -6.20 -18.04 31.20
CA CYS A 704 -5.18 -18.85 31.89
C CYS A 704 -5.66 -20.27 32.29
N GLY A 705 -6.91 -20.41 32.74
CA GLY A 705 -7.46 -21.71 33.14
C GLY A 705 -7.72 -22.68 31.97
N ARG A 706 -7.79 -22.18 30.73
CA ARG A 706 -7.86 -22.98 29.51
C ARG A 706 -6.48 -23.39 29.02
N TYR A 707 -5.46 -22.54 29.18
CA TYR A 707 -4.09 -22.80 28.68
C TYR A 707 -3.42 -24.01 29.34
N THR A 708 -3.66 -24.19 30.64
CA THR A 708 -3.07 -25.27 31.45
C THR A 708 -3.88 -26.56 31.43
N ASP A 709 -5.03 -26.59 30.77
CA ASP A 709 -5.87 -27.79 30.72
C ASP A 709 -5.35 -28.79 29.66
N PRO A 710 -5.17 -30.08 29.99
CA PRO A 710 -4.69 -31.10 29.05
C PRO A 710 -5.53 -31.25 27.77
N PHE A 711 -6.81 -30.86 27.79
CA PHE A 711 -7.64 -30.81 26.59
C PHE A 711 -7.10 -29.78 25.59
N PHE A 712 -6.71 -28.58 26.05
CA PHE A 712 -6.41 -27.43 25.20
C PHE A 712 -4.91 -27.07 25.11
N GLU A 713 -4.04 -27.65 25.95
CA GLU A 713 -2.59 -27.36 26.00
C GLU A 713 -1.93 -27.36 24.59
N GLU A 714 -2.26 -28.33 23.74
CA GLU A 714 -1.71 -28.42 22.37
C GLU A 714 -2.17 -27.26 21.46
N CYS A 715 -3.39 -26.74 21.65
CA CYS A 715 -3.86 -25.55 20.91
C CYS A 715 -3.08 -24.31 21.35
N PHE A 716 -2.87 -24.16 22.66
CA PHE A 716 -2.09 -23.07 23.22
C PHE A 716 -0.62 -23.12 22.78
N ALA A 717 -0.03 -24.31 22.68
CA ALA A 717 1.33 -24.50 22.16
C ALA A 717 1.51 -23.95 20.73
N MET A 718 0.49 -24.05 19.85
CA MET A 718 0.55 -23.44 18.51
C MET A 718 0.58 -21.90 18.57
N GLU A 719 -0.13 -21.29 19.51
CA GLU A 719 -0.12 -19.84 19.74
C GLU A 719 1.23 -19.36 20.29
N LEU A 720 1.84 -20.14 21.20
CA LEU A 720 3.19 -19.88 21.71
C LEU A 720 4.27 -20.02 20.62
N GLU A 721 4.13 -21.00 19.72
CA GLU A 721 5.05 -21.15 18.58
C GLU A 721 4.98 -19.94 17.64
N ALA A 722 3.78 -19.41 17.40
CA ALA A 722 3.60 -18.19 16.61
C ALA A 722 4.31 -16.96 17.24
N VAL A 723 4.26 -16.81 18.57
CA VAL A 723 5.01 -15.76 19.28
C VAL A 723 6.52 -15.96 19.16
N LYS A 724 7.00 -17.21 19.21
CA LYS A 724 8.43 -17.54 19.02
C LYS A 724 8.92 -17.22 17.61
N ILE A 725 8.12 -17.49 16.57
CA ILE A 725 8.43 -17.12 15.19
C ILE A 725 8.53 -15.60 15.07
N ALA A 726 7.53 -14.87 15.57
CA ALA A 726 7.51 -13.40 15.52
C ALA A 726 8.72 -12.76 16.24
N ARG A 727 9.07 -13.22 17.44
CA ARG A 727 10.23 -12.71 18.18
C ARG A 727 11.58 -13.21 17.64
N GLY A 728 11.66 -14.46 17.24
CA GLY A 728 12.90 -15.18 16.93
C GLY A 728 13.33 -15.04 15.47
N GLU A 729 12.51 -15.60 14.58
CA GLU A 729 12.78 -15.66 13.13
C GLU A 729 12.53 -14.31 12.47
N MET A 730 11.42 -13.65 12.80
CA MET A 730 11.06 -12.34 12.25
C MET A 730 11.75 -11.18 12.97
N GLY A 731 12.34 -11.42 14.15
CA GLY A 731 13.18 -10.45 14.87
C GLY A 731 12.44 -9.37 15.68
N LEU A 732 11.12 -9.49 15.87
CA LEU A 732 10.29 -8.46 16.50
C LEU A 732 10.37 -8.54 18.05
N LYS A 733 11.54 -8.20 18.59
CA LYS A 733 11.86 -8.24 20.03
C LYS A 733 11.05 -7.28 20.90
N ASN A 734 10.29 -6.37 20.29
CA ASN A 734 9.36 -5.45 20.96
C ASN A 734 8.05 -6.13 21.41
N VAL A 735 7.82 -7.40 21.07
CA VAL A 735 6.64 -8.20 21.46
C VAL A 735 6.75 -8.73 22.89
N GLU A 736 5.99 -8.15 23.80
CA GLU A 736 5.72 -8.68 25.14
C GLU A 736 4.45 -9.53 25.12
N ILE A 737 4.34 -10.49 26.04
CA ILE A 737 3.16 -11.36 26.19
C ILE A 737 2.33 -10.87 27.38
N MET A 738 1.00 -10.99 27.32
CA MET A 738 0.11 -10.83 28.46
C MET A 738 -0.81 -12.02 28.65
N ILE A 739 -0.86 -12.52 29.89
CA ILE A 739 -1.73 -13.62 30.30
C ILE A 739 -3.06 -13.08 30.88
N PRO A 740 -4.21 -13.37 30.25
CA PRO A 740 -5.53 -13.03 30.75
C PRO A 740 -6.08 -14.04 31.77
N PHE A 741 -7.04 -13.60 32.57
CA PHE A 741 -7.93 -14.39 33.41
C PHE A 741 -7.24 -15.34 34.42
N VAL A 742 -6.07 -14.93 34.93
CA VAL A 742 -5.30 -15.66 35.95
C VAL A 742 -6.05 -15.55 37.30
N ARG A 743 -6.59 -16.67 37.81
CA ARG A 743 -7.48 -16.68 38.99
C ARG A 743 -6.75 -16.91 40.32
N THR A 744 -5.67 -17.68 40.30
CA THR A 744 -4.94 -18.13 41.50
C THR A 744 -3.43 -18.08 41.28
N LEU A 745 -2.65 -18.08 42.36
CA LEU A 745 -1.19 -18.15 42.30
C LEU A 745 -0.71 -19.48 41.67
N ASP A 746 -1.44 -20.58 41.88
CA ASP A 746 -1.14 -21.85 41.20
C ASP A 746 -1.27 -21.70 39.67
N MET A 747 -2.33 -21.06 39.16
CA MET A 747 -2.45 -20.76 37.73
C MET A 747 -1.32 -19.85 37.21
N ALA A 748 -0.90 -18.85 38.01
CA ALA A 748 0.21 -17.97 37.66
C ALA A 748 1.56 -18.71 37.56
N LYS A 749 1.76 -19.73 38.40
CA LYS A 749 2.91 -20.63 38.36
C LYS A 749 2.82 -21.59 37.15
N ASP A 750 1.71 -22.29 37.01
CA ASP A 750 1.52 -23.32 36.00
C ASP A 750 1.63 -22.75 34.57
N VAL A 751 1.08 -21.55 34.32
CA VAL A 751 1.22 -20.91 32.99
C VAL A 751 2.68 -20.52 32.69
N ASN A 752 3.46 -20.12 33.69
CA ASN A 752 4.90 -19.86 33.51
C ASN A 752 5.68 -21.16 33.21
N GLU A 753 5.31 -22.28 33.83
CA GLU A 753 5.88 -23.60 33.50
C GLU A 753 5.51 -24.04 32.07
N VAL A 754 4.27 -23.80 31.62
CA VAL A 754 3.84 -24.08 30.24
C VAL A 754 4.57 -23.17 29.23
N LEU A 755 4.75 -21.89 29.54
CA LEU A 755 5.54 -20.96 28.71
C LEU A 755 7.00 -21.43 28.58
N GLU A 756 7.67 -21.77 29.69
CA GLU A 756 9.05 -22.27 29.68
C GLU A 756 9.17 -23.61 28.94
N LYS A 757 8.23 -24.55 29.14
CA LYS A 757 8.15 -25.84 28.41
C LYS A 757 8.09 -25.66 26.89
N ASN A 758 7.45 -24.60 26.41
CA ASN A 758 7.34 -24.28 24.98
C ASN A 758 8.50 -23.40 24.47
N GLY A 759 9.41 -22.94 25.33
CA GLY A 759 10.59 -22.14 24.97
C GLY A 759 10.39 -20.62 25.04
N LEU A 760 9.44 -20.15 25.87
CA LEU A 760 9.21 -18.72 26.14
C LEU A 760 9.46 -18.44 27.63
N LYS A 761 10.70 -18.06 27.98
CA LYS A 761 11.08 -17.83 29.38
C LYS A 761 11.21 -16.33 29.71
N ARG A 762 10.57 -15.89 30.80
CA ARG A 762 10.66 -14.51 31.30
C ARG A 762 12.12 -14.09 31.50
N GLY A 763 12.50 -12.94 30.95
CA GLY A 763 13.85 -12.37 31.00
C GLY A 763 14.83 -12.94 29.95
N GLU A 764 14.58 -14.11 29.38
CA GLU A 764 15.36 -14.65 28.27
C GLU A 764 15.03 -13.89 26.97
N ASP A 765 16.03 -13.57 26.16
CA ASP A 765 15.86 -12.77 24.93
C ASP A 765 15.18 -11.38 25.16
N GLY A 766 15.13 -10.92 26.42
CA GLY A 766 14.37 -9.72 26.81
C GLY A 766 12.85 -9.88 26.77
N LEU A 767 12.33 -11.11 26.72
CA LEU A 767 10.90 -11.39 26.83
C LEU A 767 10.36 -10.92 28.19
N LYS A 768 9.25 -10.19 28.15
CA LYS A 768 8.46 -9.85 29.33
C LYS A 768 7.10 -10.53 29.27
N VAL A 769 6.63 -10.97 30.43
CA VAL A 769 5.32 -11.61 30.63
C VAL A 769 4.52 -10.74 31.59
N GLN A 770 3.51 -10.07 31.07
CA GLN A 770 2.57 -9.22 31.81
C GLN A 770 1.37 -10.07 32.27
N MET A 771 0.67 -9.64 33.31
CA MET A 771 -0.65 -10.20 33.68
C MET A 771 -1.76 -9.18 33.49
N MET A 772 -2.92 -9.64 33.02
CA MET A 772 -4.12 -8.82 33.03
C MET A 772 -4.72 -8.84 34.46
N ALA A 773 -4.64 -7.69 35.14
CA ALA A 773 -5.20 -7.51 36.48
C ALA A 773 -6.70 -7.21 36.35
N GLU A 774 -7.51 -8.27 36.27
CA GLU A 774 -8.92 -8.18 35.91
C GLU A 774 -9.88 -8.98 36.82
N LEU A 775 -9.37 -9.69 37.83
CA LEU A 775 -10.18 -10.32 38.87
C LEU A 775 -9.93 -9.65 40.24
N PRO A 776 -10.91 -9.61 41.15
CA PRO A 776 -10.71 -9.04 42.50
C PRO A 776 -9.56 -9.71 43.28
N SER A 777 -9.34 -11.01 43.09
CA SER A 777 -8.18 -11.75 43.62
C SER A 777 -6.84 -11.11 43.25
N ASN A 778 -6.74 -10.55 42.04
CA ASN A 778 -5.51 -10.00 41.49
C ASN A 778 -5.19 -8.64 42.11
N VAL A 779 -6.18 -7.98 42.73
CA VAL A 779 -6.02 -6.75 43.52
C VAL A 779 -5.67 -7.07 44.97
N PHE A 780 -6.30 -8.10 45.57
CA PHE A 780 -6.04 -8.49 46.95
C PHE A 780 -4.68 -9.19 47.16
N LEU A 781 -4.18 -9.90 46.15
CA LEU A 781 -2.91 -10.64 46.16
C LEU A 781 -1.90 -10.06 45.16
N ALA A 782 -1.94 -8.73 44.98
CA ALA A 782 -1.21 -8.05 43.91
C ALA A 782 0.32 -8.19 44.03
N GLU A 783 0.87 -8.26 45.24
CA GLU A 783 2.31 -8.43 45.45
C GLU A 783 2.74 -9.86 45.10
N GLU A 784 1.96 -10.85 45.51
CA GLU A 784 2.21 -12.28 45.29
C GLU A 784 2.07 -12.66 43.80
N PHE A 785 1.09 -12.10 43.09
CA PHE A 785 1.00 -12.26 41.64
C PHE A 785 2.20 -11.63 40.91
N LEU A 786 2.70 -10.48 41.39
CA LEU A 786 3.80 -9.76 40.74
C LEU A 786 5.14 -10.52 40.82
N GLU A 787 5.29 -11.51 41.71
CA GLU A 787 6.44 -12.42 41.69
C GLU A 787 6.55 -13.19 40.36
N TYR A 788 5.43 -13.48 39.72
CA TYR A 788 5.34 -14.29 38.49
C TYR A 788 5.36 -13.48 37.18
N PHE A 789 5.20 -12.15 37.24
CA PHE A 789 5.01 -11.29 36.06
C PHE A 789 5.91 -10.04 36.09
N ASP A 790 6.15 -9.41 34.95
CA ASP A 790 6.94 -8.17 34.83
C ASP A 790 6.12 -6.89 35.07
N GLY A 791 4.81 -7.02 35.29
CA GLY A 791 3.88 -5.92 35.47
C GLY A 791 2.43 -6.31 35.19
N PHE A 792 1.54 -5.32 35.35
CA PHE A 792 0.10 -5.48 35.18
C PHE A 792 -0.47 -4.55 34.11
N SER A 793 -1.46 -5.05 33.38
CA SER A 793 -2.41 -4.24 32.61
C SER A 793 -3.80 -4.39 33.24
N ILE A 794 -4.43 -3.30 33.66
CA ILE A 794 -5.68 -3.37 34.43
C ILE A 794 -6.86 -3.61 33.46
N GLY A 795 -7.45 -4.81 33.52
CA GLY A 795 -8.67 -5.15 32.79
C GLY A 795 -9.90 -4.60 33.50
N SER A 796 -10.05 -3.28 33.50
CA SER A 796 -11.08 -2.58 34.29
C SER A 796 -12.52 -3.00 33.98
N ASN A 797 -12.80 -3.44 32.74
CA ASN A 797 -14.10 -3.96 32.33
C ASN A 797 -14.51 -5.20 33.14
N ASP A 798 -13.68 -6.24 33.13
CA ASP A 798 -13.96 -7.51 33.80
C ASP A 798 -13.76 -7.39 35.32
N LEU A 799 -12.81 -6.55 35.76
CA LEU A 799 -12.67 -6.20 37.17
C LEU A 799 -13.93 -5.52 37.73
N THR A 800 -14.55 -4.61 36.98
CA THR A 800 -15.79 -3.93 37.41
C THR A 800 -16.95 -4.91 37.46
N GLN A 801 -17.13 -5.74 36.43
CA GLN A 801 -18.16 -6.77 36.37
C GLN A 801 -18.07 -7.74 37.56
N LEU A 802 -16.86 -8.27 37.83
CA LEU A 802 -16.64 -9.21 38.93
C LEU A 802 -16.67 -8.57 40.32
N THR A 803 -16.28 -7.29 40.46
CA THR A 803 -16.38 -6.56 41.73
C THR A 803 -17.83 -6.22 42.10
N LEU A 804 -18.67 -5.92 41.11
CA LEU A 804 -20.07 -5.52 41.32
C LEU A 804 -21.06 -6.68 41.17
N GLY A 805 -20.64 -7.84 40.65
CA GLY A 805 -21.53 -8.96 40.33
C GLY A 805 -22.47 -8.65 39.16
N LEU A 806 -22.01 -7.87 38.18
CA LEU A 806 -22.79 -7.43 37.03
C LEU A 806 -22.28 -8.08 35.74
N ASP A 807 -23.20 -8.59 34.93
CA ASP A 807 -22.96 -8.85 33.52
C ASP A 807 -23.36 -7.59 32.73
N ARG A 808 -22.43 -7.04 31.95
CA ARG A 808 -22.68 -5.84 31.13
C ARG A 808 -23.56 -6.15 29.90
N ASP A 809 -23.57 -7.40 29.44
CA ASP A 809 -24.31 -7.81 28.24
C ASP A 809 -25.81 -8.02 28.59
N SER A 810 -26.13 -8.15 29.88
CA SER A 810 -27.48 -8.21 30.46
C SER A 810 -28.12 -6.81 30.63
N GLY A 811 -28.88 -6.36 29.61
CA GLY A 811 -29.51 -5.03 29.54
C GLY A 811 -30.61 -4.66 30.56
N PHE A 812 -30.64 -5.25 31.75
CA PHE A 812 -31.56 -4.95 32.85
C PHE A 812 -30.80 -4.47 34.11
N GLY A 813 -30.29 -3.24 34.11
CA GLY A 813 -29.61 -2.65 35.26
C GLY A 813 -29.47 -1.13 35.21
N ASP A 814 -30.34 -0.43 35.97
CA ASP A 814 -30.30 1.02 36.28
C ASP A 814 -30.56 2.03 35.12
N PRO A 815 -31.62 2.86 35.17
CA PRO A 815 -31.86 3.94 34.20
C PRO A 815 -30.77 5.03 34.16
N HIS A 816 -29.77 5.01 35.05
CA HIS A 816 -28.62 5.93 34.99
C HIS A 816 -27.52 5.54 33.99
N GLN A 817 -27.56 4.36 33.35
CA GLN A 817 -26.54 3.93 32.37
C GLN A 817 -26.64 4.57 30.97
N GLY A 818 -27.53 5.53 30.73
CA GLY A 818 -27.84 6.08 29.40
C GLY A 818 -26.74 6.86 28.65
N CYS A 819 -25.46 6.81 29.07
CA CYS A 819 -24.38 7.64 28.53
C CYS A 819 -23.13 6.92 27.97
N GLN A 820 -23.01 5.58 28.04
CA GLN A 820 -21.77 4.88 27.61
C GLN A 820 -21.86 4.13 26.27
N GLY A 821 -22.79 4.53 25.39
CA GLY A 821 -22.88 4.03 24.00
C GLY A 821 -21.88 4.64 23.01
N GLN A 822 -21.03 5.56 23.46
CA GLN A 822 -19.93 6.16 22.69
C GLN A 822 -18.68 6.18 23.57
N GLY A 823 -17.49 6.07 22.97
CA GLY A 823 -16.20 5.91 23.65
C GLY A 823 -15.71 7.16 24.39
N GLN A 824 -16.45 7.61 25.40
CA GLN A 824 -16.02 8.65 26.33
C GLN A 824 -15.45 8.02 27.61
N VAL A 825 -14.19 8.32 27.89
CA VAL A 825 -13.54 7.99 29.16
C VAL A 825 -14.22 8.76 30.28
N CYS A 826 -15.06 8.06 31.05
CA CYS A 826 -15.78 8.66 32.16
C CYS A 826 -14.84 8.82 33.36
N TRP A 827 -14.14 9.95 33.44
CA TRP A 827 -13.41 10.34 34.65
C TRP A 827 -14.42 10.62 35.77
N HIS A 828 -14.56 9.69 36.72
CA HIS A 828 -15.16 9.98 38.01
C HIS A 828 -14.05 10.28 39.02
N LEU A 829 -13.75 11.58 39.17
CA LEU A 829 -12.95 12.11 40.27
C LEU A 829 -13.68 11.81 41.59
N TRP A 830 -13.29 10.73 42.25
CA TRP A 830 -13.81 10.40 43.57
C TRP A 830 -13.09 11.24 44.64
N SER A 831 -13.57 12.46 44.85
CA SER A 831 -13.10 13.34 45.93
C SER A 831 -13.81 12.99 47.24
N GLY A 832 -13.44 11.87 47.85
CA GLY A 832 -13.82 11.47 49.21
C GLY A 832 -12.58 11.38 50.11
N PRO A 833 -12.62 11.89 51.36
CA PRO A 833 -11.47 11.84 52.25
C PRO A 833 -11.27 10.44 52.85
N PHE A 834 -9.99 10.03 52.94
CA PHE A 834 -9.52 8.95 53.81
C PHE A 834 -9.41 9.42 55.27
#